data_AF-A0A1G6RE60-F1
#
_entry.id   AF-A0A1G6RE60-F1
#
_cell.length_a   1.000
_cell.length_b   1.000
_cell.length_c   1.000
_cell.angle_alpha   90.00
_cell.angle_beta   90.00
_cell.angle_gamma   90.00
#
_symmetry.space_group_name_H-M   'P 1'
#
loop_
_entity.id
_entity.type
_entity.pdbx_description
1 polymer ?
#
loop_
_entity_poly.entity_id
_entity_poly.type
_entity_poly.pdbx_seq_one_letter_code
_entity_poly.pdbx_strand_id
1 'polypeptide(L)'
;MRPLPGHTFEELEISVLQVGGDVWLSAQSRLGSVFAVRRPMPEWALPETVSGKPARAPADWLADAVRHARTDASASALDVGRVLTDLVFGVPEIVTLLQRTRGTAGTTGVQLLIRVLAAPQAVCAWPWELLLDPERPNRFLAMSRDVHIVRSGRSRTYPIRQAPIEPPLNMLLVMSSPLWAERKNGEAPFDLYAEKRSLLAELQPMIDRGLLRVVVEDRPSVERLRSRMGMQRSGFHLFHYLGHANPNGLKLERRNGRGMLLPSQEFAMLLQQLPDLRLAVFAGCETARAPDETAQEAGWPGPLSSADYCVRDACPMVIGMQAVLPFGTERLFTRFFYQALTAGHPVAEALRLARLAIQGDEYSGGSLLNWAVPCLFVGGSEPGAVIDPGAKARPVPAPRPVGLRLGVRQGELRFISRLAELRESVDVLSGHTSARLLCVIGMPATGKTALLDRVLEELDPGIGYLFISARRLLADQDKAQGQDPVRMLAGLVAELIQATGVAAAGAGKFRSDDWWERLLGDLANVPLAIVIDDGDLLLGEEPGARALLEALATLTERRGRARLAVAATRELDELTSALLASEVRTIRLDSLSWPEVWQWIRRNLPALTRYPEKELSRLYVDLRHLELWEQLADLAAQEGDFDAEKLPGLVRQLGAEPGAMAERATTPAEFFGAEAEPETAPVTELPIAVPAKRALRIAVAGPFTAGRRHEIADAVTQCAIDHTVPGRVVVGVPGDNESAMAELLPLELAFSDGAPPDSEVCNWMTEAGRAGADLLVIDYGKTVPSNAENEVMSALAADGRLIIASGDHSEEPTYPAWCDDVLAVGAIEDDGSLTHETPFFPDVGKPDIYAPRTISGTSCDQMVDEPEMEGTTFAALYVAVAAMLVWATDRDLSAKDVRGLLVDTASPLPVDDGRPARRLSVAAALERVRRDVIVGTLGSDALELGQLLAETSIRPEVVVPILDKLVAGESLRKVIRNGVEQYERSDRAAAG
;
A
#
# COMPACT_ATOMS: atom_id res chain seq x y z
N MET A 1 -6.88 -3.54 -59.52
CA MET A 1 -6.87 -4.82 -58.78
C MET A 1 -7.74 -4.64 -57.55
N ARG A 2 -8.82 -5.42 -57.38
CA ARG A 2 -9.51 -5.51 -56.09
C ARG A 2 -8.55 -6.18 -55.09
N PRO A 3 -8.50 -5.76 -53.81
CA PRO A 3 -7.72 -6.47 -52.80
C PRO A 3 -8.15 -7.93 -52.74
N LEU A 4 -7.19 -8.85 -52.59
CA LEU A 4 -7.47 -10.25 -52.31
C LEU A 4 -8.32 -10.32 -51.03
N PRO A 5 -9.39 -11.12 -50.99
CA PRO A 5 -10.18 -11.28 -49.78
C PRO A 5 -9.29 -11.90 -48.68
N GLY A 6 -8.95 -11.10 -47.65
CA GLY A 6 -8.30 -11.60 -46.43
C GLY A 6 -7.11 -10.82 -45.89
N HIS A 7 -6.49 -9.88 -46.63
CA HIS A 7 -5.33 -9.12 -46.13
C HIS A 7 -5.74 -7.78 -45.53
N THR A 8 -5.37 -7.55 -44.27
CA THR A 8 -5.69 -6.30 -43.54
C THR A 8 -4.61 -5.24 -43.73
N PHE A 9 -3.39 -5.65 -44.11
CA PHE A 9 -2.21 -4.78 -44.22
C PHE A 9 -1.39 -5.07 -45.48
N GLU A 10 -0.66 -4.06 -45.97
CA GLU A 10 0.55 -4.29 -46.76
C GLU A 10 1.75 -4.41 -45.82
N GLU A 11 2.66 -5.33 -46.09
CA GLU A 11 3.76 -5.64 -45.16
C GLU A 11 5.13 -5.18 -45.68
N LEU A 12 5.91 -4.60 -44.76
CA LEU A 12 7.33 -4.34 -44.91
C LEU A 12 8.06 -4.97 -43.72
N GLU A 13 8.82 -6.04 -43.98
CA GLU A 13 9.67 -6.67 -43.00
C GLU A 13 11.05 -6.01 -42.99
N ILE A 14 11.58 -5.72 -41.81
CA ILE A 14 12.89 -5.15 -41.59
C ILE A 14 13.64 -6.06 -40.63
N SER A 15 14.73 -6.66 -41.10
CA SER A 15 15.60 -7.52 -40.30
C SER A 15 16.85 -6.76 -39.89
N VAL A 16 17.14 -6.72 -38.59
CA VAL A 16 18.28 -6.03 -37.98
C VAL A 16 19.10 -7.05 -37.19
N LEU A 17 20.28 -7.39 -37.69
CA LEU A 17 21.15 -8.39 -37.07
C LEU A 17 22.50 -7.78 -36.70
N GLN A 18 22.81 -7.68 -35.41
CA GLN A 18 24.15 -7.32 -34.97
C GLN A 18 25.06 -8.56 -34.98
N VAL A 19 26.19 -8.44 -35.67
CA VAL A 19 27.26 -9.46 -35.71
C VAL A 19 28.60 -8.74 -35.58
N GLY A 20 29.35 -9.06 -34.52
CA GLY A 20 30.59 -8.34 -34.21
C GLY A 20 30.31 -6.87 -33.87
N GLY A 21 31.07 -5.96 -34.47
CA GLY A 21 30.91 -4.50 -34.29
C GLY A 21 29.97 -3.82 -35.30
N ASP A 22 29.26 -4.59 -36.12
CA ASP A 22 28.39 -4.07 -37.18
C ASP A 22 26.95 -4.55 -37.02
N VAL A 23 26.04 -3.79 -37.62
CA VAL A 23 24.62 -4.12 -37.77
C VAL A 23 24.33 -4.40 -39.25
N TRP A 24 23.69 -5.52 -39.53
CA TRP A 24 23.28 -5.94 -40.87
C TRP A 24 21.79 -5.76 -41.04
N LEU A 25 21.41 -5.01 -42.07
CA LEU A 25 20.02 -4.68 -42.38
C LEU A 25 19.55 -5.44 -43.61
N SER A 26 18.34 -5.97 -43.54
CA SER A 26 17.60 -6.43 -44.71
C SER A 26 16.18 -5.89 -44.64
N ALA A 27 15.56 -5.65 -45.78
CA ALA A 27 14.16 -5.25 -45.87
C ALA A 27 13.47 -6.04 -46.97
N GLN A 28 12.23 -6.45 -46.74
CA GLN A 28 11.46 -7.23 -47.71
C GLN A 28 9.99 -6.80 -47.73
N SER A 29 9.43 -6.69 -48.92
CA SER A 29 8.00 -6.58 -49.16
C SER A 29 7.63 -7.38 -50.40
N ARG A 30 6.34 -7.45 -50.73
CA ARG A 30 5.90 -8.02 -52.02
C ARG A 30 6.40 -7.25 -53.25
N LEU A 31 6.93 -6.04 -53.08
CA LEU A 31 7.39 -5.16 -54.15
C LEU A 31 8.91 -5.22 -54.37
N GLY A 32 9.64 -5.96 -53.54
CA GLY A 32 11.08 -6.14 -53.66
C GLY A 32 11.75 -6.44 -52.33
N SER A 33 13.07 -6.65 -52.38
CA SER A 33 13.89 -6.92 -51.22
C SER A 33 15.26 -6.26 -51.31
N VAL A 34 15.82 -5.99 -50.14
CA VAL A 34 17.16 -5.46 -49.90
C VAL A 34 17.81 -6.38 -48.87
N PHE A 35 19.01 -6.90 -49.14
CA PHE A 35 19.63 -7.91 -48.28
C PHE A 35 21.00 -7.47 -47.79
N ALA A 36 21.27 -7.75 -46.51
CA ALA A 36 22.58 -7.69 -45.87
C ALA A 36 23.36 -6.37 -46.12
N VAL A 37 22.70 -5.23 -45.93
CA VAL A 37 23.35 -3.92 -45.93
C VAL A 37 24.08 -3.73 -44.60
N ARG A 38 25.41 -3.65 -44.66
CA ARG A 38 26.26 -3.42 -43.48
C ARG A 38 26.15 -1.97 -43.03
N ARG A 39 25.97 -1.75 -41.73
CA ARG A 39 25.99 -0.46 -41.04
C ARG A 39 26.91 -0.54 -39.81
N PRO A 40 27.62 0.53 -39.46
CA PRO A 40 28.33 0.58 -38.19
C PRO A 40 27.34 0.54 -37.02
N MET A 41 27.80 0.08 -35.85
CA MET A 41 27.01 0.17 -34.63
C MET A 41 26.69 1.65 -34.33
N PRO A 42 25.44 2.00 -34.02
CA PRO A 42 25.07 3.38 -33.70
C PRO A 42 25.69 3.84 -32.38
N GLU A 43 26.15 5.09 -32.38
CA GLU A 43 26.53 5.80 -31.15
C GLU A 43 25.32 6.55 -30.60
N TRP A 44 25.11 6.48 -29.29
CA TRP A 44 23.97 7.08 -28.62
C TRP A 44 24.41 8.28 -27.78
N ALA A 45 23.89 9.46 -28.09
CA ALA A 45 24.03 10.64 -27.25
C ALA A 45 22.93 10.64 -26.18
N LEU A 46 23.08 9.79 -25.15
CA LEU A 46 22.09 9.65 -24.08
C LEU A 46 22.44 10.58 -22.91
N PRO A 47 21.46 11.28 -22.32
CA PRO A 47 21.68 12.04 -21.08
C PRO A 47 21.97 11.11 -19.90
N GLU A 48 22.56 11.65 -18.84
CA GLU A 48 22.74 10.93 -17.57
C GLU A 48 21.38 10.54 -16.98
N THR A 49 21.34 9.38 -16.31
CA THR A 49 20.17 8.93 -15.55
C THR A 49 19.96 9.79 -14.32
N VAL A 50 18.77 9.71 -13.72
CA VAL A 50 18.46 10.45 -12.47
C VAL A 50 19.44 10.12 -11.33
N SER A 51 20.02 8.91 -11.34
CA SER A 51 21.06 8.51 -10.38
C SER A 51 22.47 9.04 -10.70
N GLY A 52 22.64 9.93 -11.69
CA GLY A 52 23.93 10.49 -12.11
C GLY A 52 24.85 9.49 -12.82
N LYS A 53 24.31 8.41 -13.40
CA LYS A 53 25.10 7.41 -14.15
C LYS A 53 24.81 7.54 -15.65
N PRO A 54 25.79 7.37 -16.56
CA PRO A 54 25.50 7.36 -17.98
C PRO A 54 24.65 6.13 -18.35
N ALA A 55 23.56 6.34 -19.08
CA ALA A 55 22.75 5.25 -19.62
C ALA A 55 23.59 4.43 -20.62
N ARG A 56 23.59 3.09 -20.48
CA ARG A 56 24.42 2.20 -21.30
C ARG A 56 23.78 1.87 -22.65
N ALA A 57 22.45 1.89 -22.73
CA ALA A 57 21.68 1.68 -23.94
C ALA A 57 20.41 2.54 -23.97
N PRO A 58 19.81 2.80 -25.15
CA PRO A 58 18.57 3.57 -25.26
C PRO A 58 17.39 2.97 -24.50
N ALA A 59 17.36 1.64 -24.34
CA ALA A 59 16.34 0.95 -23.56
C ALA A 59 16.44 1.30 -22.06
N ASP A 60 17.66 1.37 -21.53
CA ASP A 60 17.91 1.79 -20.13
C ASP A 60 17.49 3.24 -19.93
N TRP A 61 17.84 4.10 -20.89
CA TRP A 61 17.45 5.51 -20.87
C TRP A 61 15.94 5.69 -20.89
N LEU A 62 15.21 5.00 -21.77
CA LEU A 62 13.75 5.09 -21.81
C LEU A 62 13.12 4.58 -20.51
N ALA A 63 13.64 3.47 -19.96
CA ALA A 63 13.17 2.92 -18.68
C ALA A 63 13.40 3.90 -17.51
N ASP A 64 14.55 4.56 -17.46
CA ASP A 64 14.85 5.61 -16.48
C ASP A 64 13.95 6.84 -16.65
N ALA A 65 13.82 7.35 -17.88
CA ALA A 65 13.03 8.54 -18.19
C ALA A 65 11.56 8.37 -17.80
N VAL A 66 10.96 7.22 -18.11
CA VAL A 66 9.57 6.90 -17.75
C VAL A 66 9.43 6.69 -16.24
N ARG A 67 10.34 5.93 -15.61
CA ARG A 67 10.31 5.66 -14.16
C ARG A 67 10.33 6.93 -13.33
N HIS A 68 11.05 7.95 -13.80
CA HIS A 68 11.22 9.22 -13.10
C HIS A 68 10.43 10.39 -13.72
N ALA A 69 9.50 10.10 -14.64
CA ALA A 69 8.61 11.09 -15.27
C ALA A 69 9.37 12.35 -15.79
N ARG A 70 10.47 12.13 -16.52
CA ARG A 70 11.35 13.18 -17.05
C ARG A 70 10.67 14.01 -18.14
N THR A 71 10.50 15.31 -17.90
CA THR A 71 9.89 16.25 -18.87
C THR A 71 10.86 16.77 -19.94
N ASP A 72 12.16 16.56 -19.77
CA ASP A 72 13.19 16.90 -20.75
C ASP A 72 13.45 15.78 -21.78
N ALA A 73 12.87 14.60 -21.55
CA ALA A 73 13.13 13.39 -22.35
C ALA A 73 12.68 13.50 -23.82
N SER A 74 11.76 14.41 -24.16
CA SER A 74 11.24 14.56 -25.53
C SER A 74 12.32 14.91 -26.56
N ALA A 75 13.32 15.72 -26.19
CA ALA A 75 14.40 16.08 -27.11
C ALA A 75 15.29 14.85 -27.38
N SER A 76 15.71 14.17 -26.32
CA SER A 76 16.48 12.93 -26.41
C SER A 76 15.72 11.82 -27.14
N ALA A 77 14.39 11.75 -27.04
CA ALA A 77 13.58 10.80 -27.81
C ALA A 77 13.67 11.04 -29.32
N LEU A 78 13.68 12.31 -29.74
CA LEU A 78 13.88 12.66 -31.14
C LEU A 78 15.29 12.31 -31.61
N ASP A 79 16.32 12.48 -30.77
CA ASP A 79 17.69 12.13 -31.11
C ASP A 79 17.88 10.62 -31.25
N VAL A 80 17.36 9.84 -30.31
CA VAL A 80 17.31 8.37 -30.42
C VAL A 80 16.55 7.95 -31.68
N GLY A 81 15.41 8.60 -31.95
CA GLY A 81 14.62 8.37 -33.16
C GLY A 81 15.39 8.68 -34.45
N ARG A 82 16.17 9.76 -34.50
CA ARG A 82 17.04 10.10 -35.63
C ARG A 82 18.09 9.03 -35.86
N VAL A 83 18.74 8.52 -34.80
CA VAL A 83 19.75 7.46 -34.91
C VAL A 83 19.13 6.16 -35.44
N LEU A 84 17.98 5.74 -34.93
CA LEU A 84 17.25 4.56 -35.44
C LEU A 84 16.82 4.73 -36.90
N THR A 85 16.37 5.93 -37.25
CA THR A 85 15.93 6.26 -38.61
C THR A 85 17.11 6.31 -39.58
N ASP A 86 18.25 6.88 -39.20
CA ASP A 86 19.46 6.87 -40.03
C ASP A 86 20.01 5.45 -40.19
N LEU A 87 19.96 4.63 -39.14
CA LEU A 87 20.34 3.23 -39.23
C LEU A 87 19.55 2.53 -40.33
N VAL A 88 18.22 2.56 -40.26
CA VAL A 88 17.32 1.79 -41.13
C VAL A 88 17.06 2.48 -42.48
N PHE A 89 16.65 3.74 -42.43
CA PHE A 89 16.20 4.55 -43.56
C PHE A 89 17.31 5.48 -44.10
N GLY A 90 18.52 5.45 -43.54
CA GLY A 90 19.70 6.01 -44.21
C GLY A 90 20.16 5.17 -45.42
N VAL A 91 19.57 3.99 -45.62
CA VAL A 91 19.77 3.14 -46.80
C VAL A 91 18.74 3.51 -47.89
N PRO A 92 19.15 4.12 -49.01
CA PRO A 92 18.22 4.65 -50.03
C PRO A 92 17.27 3.58 -50.61
N GLU A 93 17.75 2.35 -50.74
CA GLU A 93 16.98 1.22 -51.25
C GLU A 93 15.84 0.83 -50.31
N ILE A 94 16.08 0.87 -48.99
CA ILE A 94 15.06 0.58 -47.97
C ILE A 94 14.00 1.68 -47.94
N VAL A 95 14.39 2.95 -48.06
CA VAL A 95 13.42 4.07 -48.16
C VAL A 95 12.57 3.96 -49.41
N THR A 96 13.20 3.65 -50.55
CA THR A 96 12.47 3.46 -51.81
C THR A 96 11.47 2.30 -51.70
N LEU A 97 11.85 1.22 -51.01
CA LEU A 97 10.96 0.09 -50.76
C LEU A 97 9.80 0.46 -49.82
N LEU A 98 10.08 1.21 -48.75
CA LEU A 98 9.06 1.75 -47.85
C LEU A 98 8.04 2.60 -48.61
N GLN A 99 8.49 3.57 -49.41
CA GLN A 99 7.63 4.48 -50.17
C GLN A 99 6.73 3.73 -51.15
N ARG A 100 7.28 2.75 -51.87
CA ARG A 100 6.50 1.91 -52.80
C ARG A 100 5.44 1.09 -52.06
N THR A 101 5.80 0.51 -50.92
CA THR A 101 4.91 -0.32 -50.10
C THR A 101 3.80 0.53 -49.48
N ARG A 102 4.15 1.68 -48.88
CA ARG A 102 3.22 2.67 -48.32
C ARG A 102 2.26 3.22 -49.39
N GLY A 103 2.78 3.59 -50.56
CA GLY A 103 1.97 4.05 -51.69
C GLY A 103 0.98 2.99 -52.17
N THR A 104 1.41 1.73 -52.20
CA THR A 104 0.55 0.61 -52.56
C THR A 104 -0.58 0.41 -51.54
N ALA A 105 -0.26 0.41 -50.24
CA ALA A 105 -1.25 0.38 -49.15
C ALA A 105 -2.31 1.48 -49.32
N GLY A 106 -1.87 2.72 -49.55
CA GLY A 106 -2.77 3.84 -49.78
C GLY A 106 -3.71 3.63 -50.99
N THR A 107 -3.21 3.08 -52.10
CA THR A 107 -4.04 2.81 -53.29
C THR A 107 -5.02 1.64 -53.12
N THR A 108 -4.69 0.65 -52.29
CA THR A 108 -5.55 -0.51 -52.00
C THR A 108 -6.50 -0.25 -50.84
N GLY A 109 -6.35 0.87 -50.13
CA GLY A 109 -7.20 1.27 -49.01
C GLY A 109 -6.90 0.51 -47.71
N VAL A 110 -5.70 -0.09 -47.61
CA VAL A 110 -5.22 -0.77 -46.40
C VAL A 110 -4.09 0.03 -45.75
N GLN A 111 -3.66 -0.36 -44.55
CA GLN A 111 -2.55 0.29 -43.85
C GLN A 111 -1.24 -0.47 -44.07
N LEU A 112 -0.11 0.21 -43.87
CA LEU A 112 1.21 -0.39 -43.88
C LEU A 112 1.54 -0.99 -42.50
N LEU A 113 2.03 -2.21 -42.48
CA LEU A 113 2.57 -2.88 -41.31
C LEU A 113 4.09 -3.05 -41.46
N ILE A 114 4.86 -2.37 -40.62
CA ILE A 114 6.31 -2.52 -40.50
C ILE A 114 6.60 -3.56 -39.42
N ARG A 115 7.21 -4.67 -39.82
CA ARG A 115 7.60 -5.77 -38.93
C ARG A 115 9.10 -5.71 -38.68
N VAL A 116 9.52 -5.39 -37.46
CA VAL A 116 10.93 -5.32 -37.09
C VAL A 116 11.37 -6.64 -36.46
N LEU A 117 12.23 -7.37 -37.15
CA LEU A 117 12.90 -8.57 -36.65
C LEU A 117 14.33 -8.20 -36.24
N ALA A 118 14.60 -8.12 -34.93
CA ALA A 118 15.90 -7.75 -34.40
C ALA A 118 16.61 -8.95 -33.74
N ALA A 119 17.94 -8.95 -33.76
CA ALA A 119 18.78 -9.87 -32.99
C ALA A 119 20.22 -9.32 -32.84
N PRO A 120 20.95 -9.63 -31.76
CA PRO A 120 20.54 -10.35 -30.56
C PRO A 120 19.62 -9.48 -29.70
N GLN A 121 19.28 -9.97 -28.51
CA GLN A 121 18.25 -9.34 -27.68
C GLN A 121 18.56 -7.91 -27.24
N ALA A 122 19.83 -7.53 -27.13
CA ALA A 122 20.23 -6.14 -26.89
C ALA A 122 19.69 -5.17 -27.96
N VAL A 123 19.62 -5.62 -29.22
CA VAL A 123 19.07 -4.87 -30.36
C VAL A 123 17.54 -4.96 -30.38
N CYS A 124 16.97 -6.10 -29.98
CA CYS A 124 15.52 -6.22 -29.78
C CYS A 124 15.00 -5.21 -28.76
N ALA A 125 15.76 -4.93 -27.70
CA ALA A 125 15.37 -4.04 -26.62
C ALA A 125 15.34 -2.55 -27.04
N TRP A 126 15.96 -2.17 -28.16
CA TRP A 126 15.91 -0.78 -28.64
C TRP A 126 14.48 -0.29 -28.84
N PRO A 127 14.21 1.01 -28.60
CA PRO A 127 12.86 1.57 -28.66
C PRO A 127 12.44 1.84 -30.12
N TRP A 128 12.17 0.77 -30.88
CA TRP A 128 11.77 0.82 -32.29
C TRP A 128 10.53 1.69 -32.56
N GLU A 129 9.71 1.90 -31.54
CA GLU A 129 8.55 2.79 -31.52
C GLU A 129 8.93 4.27 -31.73
N LEU A 130 10.18 4.64 -31.46
CA LEU A 130 10.75 5.97 -31.69
C LEU A 130 11.27 6.18 -33.12
N LEU A 131 11.12 5.21 -34.03
CA LEU A 131 11.43 5.41 -35.45
C LEU A 131 10.66 6.62 -36.02
N LEU A 132 11.38 7.51 -36.69
CA LEU A 132 10.81 8.70 -37.33
C LEU A 132 10.35 8.38 -38.75
N ASP A 133 9.35 9.12 -39.22
CA ASP A 133 8.87 9.06 -40.60
C ASP A 133 9.90 9.75 -41.50
N PRO A 134 10.55 9.03 -42.45
CA PRO A 134 11.54 9.63 -43.33
C PRO A 134 10.95 10.70 -44.26
N GLU A 135 9.63 10.71 -44.48
CA GLU A 135 8.93 11.75 -45.26
C GLU A 135 8.51 12.94 -44.40
N ARG A 136 8.45 12.77 -43.07
CA ARG A 136 8.03 13.78 -42.10
C ARG A 136 9.01 13.81 -40.94
N PRO A 137 10.19 14.43 -41.12
CA PRO A 137 11.20 14.52 -40.08
C PRO A 137 10.57 15.15 -38.82
N ASN A 138 10.87 14.58 -37.65
CA ASN A 138 10.29 14.90 -36.34
C ASN A 138 8.90 14.33 -36.04
N ARG A 139 8.36 13.41 -36.85
CA ARG A 139 7.16 12.63 -36.49
C ARG A 139 7.50 11.16 -36.34
N PHE A 140 7.00 10.53 -35.30
CA PHE A 140 7.16 9.09 -35.08
C PHE A 140 6.25 8.28 -36.01
N LEU A 141 6.79 7.25 -36.65
CA LEU A 141 6.04 6.32 -37.50
C LEU A 141 4.94 5.60 -36.70
N ALA A 142 5.21 5.26 -35.43
CA ALA A 142 4.26 4.63 -34.52
C ALA A 142 2.98 5.45 -34.27
N MET A 143 2.98 6.74 -34.60
CA MET A 143 1.84 7.66 -34.48
C MET A 143 1.12 7.91 -35.81
N SER A 144 1.67 7.43 -36.93
CA SER A 144 1.18 7.74 -38.27
C SER A 144 -0.13 7.01 -38.59
N ARG A 145 -1.06 7.67 -39.30
CA ARG A 145 -2.41 7.15 -39.57
C ARG A 145 -2.44 5.87 -40.39
N ASP A 146 -1.41 5.69 -41.19
CA ASP A 146 -1.31 4.72 -42.26
C ASP A 146 -0.20 3.70 -42.02
N VAL A 147 0.51 3.78 -40.88
CA VAL A 147 1.65 2.91 -40.57
C VAL A 147 1.51 2.35 -39.16
N HIS A 148 1.80 1.05 -39.03
CA HIS A 148 1.90 0.35 -37.75
C HIS A 148 3.28 -0.27 -37.60
N ILE A 149 3.91 -0.09 -36.43
CA ILE A 149 5.18 -0.75 -36.10
C ILE A 149 4.89 -1.88 -35.12
N VAL A 150 5.37 -3.08 -35.46
CA VAL A 150 5.31 -4.28 -34.62
C VAL A 150 6.67 -4.97 -34.56
N ARG A 151 6.91 -5.69 -33.46
CA ARG A 151 8.11 -6.50 -33.26
C ARG A 151 7.84 -7.93 -33.69
N SER A 152 8.65 -8.47 -34.58
CA SER A 152 8.58 -9.87 -34.96
C SER A 152 9.22 -10.72 -33.87
N GLY A 153 8.40 -11.48 -33.15
CA GLY A 153 8.89 -12.50 -32.23
C GLY A 153 9.51 -13.67 -32.99
N ARG A 154 10.17 -14.59 -32.27
CA ARG A 154 10.62 -15.85 -32.88
C ARG A 154 9.43 -16.65 -33.43
N SER A 155 9.67 -17.42 -34.49
CA SER A 155 8.64 -18.24 -35.14
C SER A 155 7.86 -19.08 -34.13
N ARG A 156 6.53 -18.97 -34.17
CA ARG A 156 5.63 -19.69 -33.26
C ARG A 156 5.75 -21.21 -33.41
N THR A 157 5.47 -21.94 -32.34
CA THR A 157 5.57 -23.42 -32.26
C THR A 157 4.22 -24.12 -32.16
N TYR A 158 3.11 -23.38 -32.24
CA TYR A 158 1.73 -23.87 -32.04
C TYR A 158 0.78 -23.38 -33.15
N PRO A 159 -0.35 -24.09 -33.39
CA PRO A 159 -1.36 -23.68 -34.36
C PRO A 159 -2.20 -22.50 -33.86
N ILE A 160 -2.73 -21.68 -34.78
CA ILE A 160 -3.59 -20.55 -34.45
C ILE A 160 -4.96 -20.66 -35.12
N ARG A 161 -5.99 -20.08 -34.49
CA ARG A 161 -7.30 -19.87 -35.10
C ARG A 161 -7.41 -18.39 -35.46
N GLN A 162 -7.52 -18.08 -36.75
CA GLN A 162 -7.46 -16.70 -37.26
C GLN A 162 -8.83 -16.01 -37.38
N ALA A 163 -9.93 -16.76 -37.28
CA ALA A 163 -11.26 -16.19 -37.42
C ALA A 163 -11.57 -15.21 -36.26
N PRO A 164 -12.09 -14.01 -36.57
CA PRO A 164 -12.63 -13.11 -35.57
C PRO A 164 -13.74 -13.78 -34.74
N ILE A 165 -13.85 -13.38 -33.48
CA ILE A 165 -14.76 -13.97 -32.51
C ILE A 165 -16.02 -13.11 -32.40
N GLU A 166 -17.19 -13.73 -32.38
CA GLU A 166 -18.44 -13.01 -32.09
C GLU A 166 -18.46 -12.51 -30.62
N PRO A 167 -18.99 -11.32 -30.32
CA PRO A 167 -19.10 -10.81 -28.96
C PRO A 167 -19.91 -11.76 -28.05
N PRO A 168 -19.55 -11.87 -26.75
CA PRO A 168 -18.50 -11.12 -26.05
C PRO A 168 -17.10 -11.75 -26.15
N LEU A 169 -16.06 -10.90 -26.11
CA LEU A 169 -14.70 -11.37 -25.84
C LEU A 169 -14.57 -11.79 -24.36
N ASN A 170 -14.06 -12.99 -24.08
CA ASN A 170 -13.78 -13.45 -22.73
C ASN A 170 -12.36 -13.05 -22.33
N MET A 171 -12.24 -12.20 -21.31
CA MET A 171 -10.97 -11.74 -20.75
C MET A 171 -10.74 -12.32 -19.36
N LEU A 172 -9.53 -12.83 -19.14
CA LEU A 172 -8.99 -13.09 -17.81
C LEU A 172 -8.10 -11.91 -17.42
N LEU A 173 -8.54 -11.11 -16.44
CA LEU A 173 -7.77 -10.04 -15.83
C LEU A 173 -7.08 -10.59 -14.57
N VAL A 174 -5.76 -10.68 -14.61
CA VAL A 174 -4.92 -11.19 -13.53
C VAL A 174 -4.23 -10.02 -12.86
N MET A 175 -4.43 -9.86 -11.55
CA MET A 175 -3.84 -8.76 -10.80
C MET A 175 -3.03 -9.31 -9.62
N SER A 176 -1.73 -9.00 -9.60
CA SER A 176 -0.79 -9.55 -8.61
C SER A 176 -0.14 -8.43 -7.79
N SER A 177 -0.41 -8.43 -6.48
CA SER A 177 0.25 -7.54 -5.51
C SER A 177 0.66 -8.37 -4.29
N PRO A 178 1.71 -9.21 -4.42
CA PRO A 178 2.12 -10.14 -3.36
C PRO A 178 2.60 -9.42 -2.10
N LEU A 179 2.48 -10.11 -0.96
CA LEU A 179 3.14 -9.75 0.29
C LEU A 179 4.65 -9.95 0.13
N TRP A 180 5.43 -8.92 0.50
CA TRP A 180 6.88 -8.89 0.29
C TRP A 180 7.66 -9.22 1.56
N ALA A 181 8.88 -9.76 1.37
CA ALA A 181 9.77 -10.17 2.45
C ALA A 181 11.00 -9.25 2.62
N GLU A 182 11.43 -8.51 1.59
CA GLU A 182 12.57 -7.59 1.66
C GLU A 182 12.36 -6.29 0.84
N ARG A 183 12.74 -5.13 1.42
CA ARG A 183 12.57 -3.78 0.83
C ARG A 183 13.56 -3.45 -0.31
N LYS A 184 14.48 -4.37 -0.64
CA LYS A 184 15.70 -4.06 -1.41
C LYS A 184 15.51 -3.57 -2.85
N ASN A 185 14.34 -3.73 -3.47
CA ASN A 185 14.16 -3.50 -4.91
C ASN A 185 13.12 -2.43 -5.32
N GLY A 186 12.65 -1.57 -4.41
CA GLY A 186 11.71 -0.50 -4.77
C GLY A 186 10.33 -0.98 -5.27
N GLU A 187 10.05 -2.28 -5.11
CA GLU A 187 8.78 -2.94 -5.40
C GLU A 187 7.84 -2.76 -4.20
N ALA A 188 7.20 -1.60 -4.10
CA ALA A 188 6.12 -1.43 -3.14
C ALA A 188 4.89 -2.22 -3.60
N PRO A 189 4.11 -2.82 -2.69
CA PRO A 189 2.75 -3.26 -3.03
C PRO A 189 1.98 -2.05 -3.58
N PHE A 190 0.86 -2.31 -4.23
CA PHE A 190 -0.05 -1.24 -4.62
C PHE A 190 -1.44 -1.58 -4.11
N ASP A 191 -2.32 -0.58 -4.10
CA ASP A 191 -3.71 -0.77 -3.74
C ASP A 191 -4.42 -1.56 -4.84
N LEU A 192 -4.35 -2.88 -4.72
CA LEU A 192 -4.87 -3.81 -5.70
C LEU A 192 -6.36 -3.57 -6.00
N TYR A 193 -7.14 -3.29 -4.97
CA TYR A 193 -8.59 -3.16 -5.10
C TYR A 193 -9.00 -1.83 -5.71
N ALA A 194 -8.33 -0.74 -5.37
CA ALA A 194 -8.58 0.52 -6.06
C ALA A 194 -8.18 0.45 -7.54
N GLU A 195 -7.06 -0.20 -7.88
CA GLU A 195 -6.71 -0.43 -9.30
C GLU A 195 -7.73 -1.32 -10.00
N LYS A 196 -8.22 -2.37 -9.32
CA LYS A 196 -9.26 -3.26 -9.85
C LYS A 196 -10.53 -2.48 -10.18
N ARG A 197 -11.02 -1.65 -9.26
CA ARG A 197 -12.21 -0.82 -9.47
C ARG A 197 -12.01 0.17 -10.62
N SER A 198 -10.88 0.87 -10.62
CA SER A 198 -10.52 1.83 -11.66
C SER A 198 -10.51 1.20 -13.05
N LEU A 199 -9.85 0.05 -13.23
CA LEU A 199 -9.81 -0.66 -14.51
C LEU A 199 -11.18 -1.22 -14.90
N LEU A 200 -11.92 -1.83 -13.96
CA LEU A 200 -13.27 -2.33 -14.23
C LEU A 200 -14.23 -1.22 -14.63
N ALA A 201 -14.12 -0.02 -14.04
CA ALA A 201 -14.91 1.15 -14.42
C ALA A 201 -14.65 1.57 -15.88
N GLU A 202 -13.39 1.57 -16.33
CA GLU A 202 -13.07 1.85 -17.75
C GLU A 202 -13.56 0.75 -18.69
N LEU A 203 -13.65 -0.50 -18.21
CA LEU A 203 -14.17 -1.63 -18.98
C LEU A 203 -15.70 -1.72 -18.99
N GLN A 204 -16.37 -1.12 -18.01
CA GLN A 204 -17.82 -1.23 -17.79
C GLN A 204 -18.67 -0.89 -19.03
N PRO A 205 -18.39 0.18 -19.81
CA PRO A 205 -19.18 0.48 -21.00
C PRO A 205 -19.19 -0.63 -22.06
N MET A 206 -18.12 -1.43 -22.14
CA MET A 206 -18.03 -2.57 -23.06
C MET A 206 -18.75 -3.80 -22.50
N ILE A 207 -18.73 -3.98 -21.18
CA ILE A 207 -19.45 -5.05 -20.47
C ILE A 207 -20.96 -4.83 -20.60
N ASP A 208 -21.45 -3.63 -20.34
CA ASP A 208 -22.88 -3.27 -20.41
C ASP A 208 -23.44 -3.47 -21.83
N ARG A 209 -22.61 -3.25 -22.85
CA ARG A 209 -22.98 -3.49 -24.26
C ARG A 209 -22.93 -4.96 -24.67
N GLY A 210 -22.44 -5.86 -23.80
CA GLY A 210 -22.25 -7.28 -24.11
C GLY A 210 -21.09 -7.55 -25.08
N LEU A 211 -20.13 -6.64 -25.20
CA LEU A 211 -18.96 -6.78 -26.06
C LEU A 211 -17.80 -7.49 -25.37
N LEU A 212 -17.72 -7.35 -24.05
CA LEU A 212 -16.63 -7.88 -23.23
C LEU A 212 -17.20 -8.60 -21.99
N ARG A 213 -16.61 -9.72 -21.63
CA ARG A 213 -16.83 -10.41 -20.36
C ARG A 213 -15.50 -10.52 -19.64
N VAL A 214 -15.42 -9.95 -18.44
CA VAL A 214 -14.20 -9.92 -17.63
C VAL A 214 -14.36 -10.89 -16.45
N VAL A 215 -13.35 -11.73 -16.26
CA VAL A 215 -13.17 -12.53 -15.04
C VAL A 215 -11.89 -12.04 -14.38
N VAL A 216 -11.97 -11.63 -13.11
CA VAL A 216 -10.82 -11.14 -12.34
C VAL A 216 -10.27 -12.26 -11.47
N GLU A 217 -8.94 -12.40 -11.45
CA GLU A 217 -8.21 -13.17 -10.44
C GLU A 217 -7.20 -12.22 -9.76
N ASP A 218 -7.56 -11.77 -8.56
CA ASP A 218 -6.82 -10.78 -7.75
C ASP A 218 -5.99 -11.43 -6.63
N ARG A 219 -5.85 -12.76 -6.64
CA ARG A 219 -4.95 -13.51 -5.74
C ARG A 219 -4.26 -14.64 -6.53
N PRO A 220 -3.47 -14.30 -7.56
CA PRO A 220 -3.15 -15.23 -8.63
C PRO A 220 -2.02 -16.19 -8.24
N SER A 221 -2.40 -17.37 -7.73
CA SER A 221 -1.50 -18.54 -7.67
C SER A 221 -1.58 -19.36 -8.95
N VAL A 222 -0.55 -20.16 -9.23
CA VAL A 222 -0.56 -21.07 -10.40
C VAL A 222 -1.77 -22.01 -10.34
N GLU A 223 -2.14 -22.51 -9.16
CA GLU A 223 -3.31 -23.38 -9.00
C GLU A 223 -4.63 -22.63 -9.20
N ARG A 224 -4.75 -21.40 -8.67
CA ARG A 224 -5.95 -20.57 -8.86
C ARG A 224 -6.14 -20.21 -10.33
N LEU A 225 -5.06 -19.81 -11.01
CA LEU A 225 -5.09 -19.56 -12.45
C LEU A 225 -5.52 -20.81 -13.22
N ARG A 226 -4.93 -21.98 -12.97
CA ARG A 226 -5.35 -23.24 -13.60
C ARG A 226 -6.82 -23.57 -13.33
N SER A 227 -7.28 -23.38 -12.10
CA SER A 227 -8.68 -23.58 -11.72
C SER A 227 -9.62 -22.66 -12.50
N ARG A 228 -9.34 -21.34 -12.53
CA ARG A 228 -10.11 -20.35 -13.28
C ARG A 228 -10.13 -20.65 -14.78
N MET A 229 -8.98 -21.00 -15.35
CA MET A 229 -8.85 -21.39 -16.76
C MET A 229 -9.70 -22.64 -17.08
N GLY A 230 -9.71 -23.64 -16.20
CA GLY A 230 -10.50 -24.86 -16.36
C GLY A 230 -12.00 -24.70 -16.13
N MET A 231 -12.43 -23.77 -15.26
CA MET A 231 -13.85 -23.53 -14.96
C MET A 231 -14.58 -22.78 -16.09
N GLN A 232 -13.86 -22.01 -16.91
CA GLN A 232 -14.46 -21.22 -17.98
C GLN A 232 -14.73 -22.08 -19.22
N ARG A 233 -15.97 -22.58 -19.34
CA ARG A 233 -16.40 -23.44 -20.48
C ARG A 233 -16.19 -22.81 -21.86
N SER A 234 -16.32 -21.49 -21.97
CA SER A 234 -16.14 -20.74 -23.21
C SER A 234 -14.69 -20.32 -23.49
N GLY A 235 -13.73 -20.77 -22.67
CA GLY A 235 -12.34 -20.36 -22.76
C GLY A 235 -12.10 -18.86 -22.54
N PHE A 236 -10.84 -18.45 -22.69
CA PHE A 236 -10.42 -17.06 -22.66
C PHE A 236 -9.76 -16.69 -23.99
N HIS A 237 -10.14 -15.52 -24.52
CA HIS A 237 -9.60 -14.97 -25.76
C HIS A 237 -8.53 -13.92 -25.48
N LEU A 238 -8.67 -13.23 -24.34
CA LEU A 238 -7.79 -12.18 -23.89
C LEU A 238 -7.23 -12.54 -22.51
N PHE A 239 -5.94 -12.26 -22.31
CA PHE A 239 -5.28 -12.36 -21.02
C PHE A 239 -4.62 -11.03 -20.69
N HIS A 240 -5.00 -10.39 -19.59
CA HIS A 240 -4.40 -9.14 -19.15
C HIS A 240 -3.76 -9.37 -17.78
N TYR A 241 -2.44 -9.28 -17.69
CA TYR A 241 -1.71 -9.29 -16.43
C TYR A 241 -1.32 -7.87 -16.00
N LEU A 242 -1.64 -7.53 -14.76
CA LEU A 242 -1.20 -6.34 -14.05
C LEU A 242 -0.45 -6.75 -12.77
N GLY A 243 0.79 -6.30 -12.62
CA GLY A 243 1.55 -6.57 -11.41
C GLY A 243 3.05 -6.46 -11.62
N HIS A 244 3.81 -6.75 -10.57
CA HIS A 244 5.27 -6.71 -10.65
C HIS A 244 5.81 -7.75 -11.62
N ALA A 245 6.80 -7.36 -12.42
CA ALA A 245 7.53 -8.25 -13.29
C ALA A 245 8.98 -7.76 -13.38
N ASN A 246 9.85 -8.60 -13.90
CA ASN A 246 11.19 -8.19 -14.29
C ASN A 246 11.58 -9.01 -15.53
N PRO A 247 12.75 -8.75 -16.14
CA PRO A 247 13.13 -9.48 -17.34
C PRO A 247 13.19 -11.01 -17.17
N ASN A 248 13.35 -11.53 -15.94
CA ASN A 248 13.39 -12.97 -15.66
C ASN A 248 12.00 -13.63 -15.55
N GLY A 249 10.92 -12.87 -15.39
CA GLY A 249 9.57 -13.44 -15.27
C GLY A 249 8.52 -12.51 -14.65
N LEU A 250 7.34 -13.07 -14.40
CA LEU A 250 6.19 -12.35 -13.84
C LEU A 250 5.95 -12.78 -12.39
N LYS A 251 5.64 -11.85 -11.49
CA LYS A 251 5.41 -12.18 -10.08
C LYS A 251 3.97 -12.60 -9.84
N LEU A 252 3.79 -13.84 -9.40
CA LEU A 252 2.53 -14.38 -8.92
C LEU A 252 2.53 -14.49 -7.40
N GLU A 253 1.41 -14.90 -6.84
CA GLU A 253 1.27 -15.17 -5.41
C GLU A 253 1.39 -16.67 -5.14
N ARG A 254 2.02 -17.02 -4.01
CA ARG A 254 1.84 -18.33 -3.40
C ARG A 254 0.48 -18.37 -2.71
N ARG A 255 0.01 -19.57 -2.34
CA ARG A 255 -1.25 -19.75 -1.60
C ARG A 255 -1.31 -18.99 -0.27
N ASN A 256 -0.17 -18.66 0.33
CA ASN A 256 -0.05 -17.86 1.55
C ASN A 256 0.12 -16.34 1.30
N GLY A 257 -0.06 -15.88 0.06
CA GLY A 257 0.10 -14.48 -0.34
C GLY A 257 1.54 -14.00 -0.54
N ARG A 258 2.57 -14.81 -0.20
CA ARG A 258 3.98 -14.44 -0.46
C ARG A 258 4.27 -14.41 -1.96
N GLY A 259 5.10 -13.48 -2.40
CA GLY A 259 5.50 -13.37 -3.80
C GLY A 259 6.29 -14.56 -4.32
N MET A 260 6.03 -14.92 -5.58
CA MET A 260 6.77 -15.93 -6.33
C MET A 260 7.02 -15.39 -7.74
N LEU A 261 8.29 -15.25 -8.12
CA LEU A 261 8.64 -14.98 -9.51
C LEU A 261 8.44 -16.27 -10.32
N LEU A 262 7.50 -16.28 -11.25
CA LEU A 262 7.32 -17.37 -12.20
C LEU A 262 8.17 -17.07 -13.44
N PRO A 263 9.17 -17.91 -13.78
CA PRO A 263 10.01 -17.69 -14.94
C PRO A 263 9.20 -17.61 -16.24
N SER A 264 9.65 -16.78 -17.19
CA SER A 264 8.94 -16.50 -18.43
C SER A 264 8.55 -17.75 -19.24
N GLN A 265 9.42 -18.77 -19.25
CA GLN A 265 9.15 -20.03 -19.93
C GLN A 265 8.01 -20.82 -19.24
N GLU A 266 8.01 -20.88 -17.91
CA GLU A 266 6.95 -21.54 -17.15
C GLU A 266 5.62 -20.78 -17.26
N PHE A 267 5.68 -19.45 -17.30
CA PHE A 267 4.51 -18.62 -17.53
C PHE A 267 3.91 -18.86 -18.93
N ALA A 268 4.74 -18.99 -19.97
CA ALA A 268 4.27 -19.38 -21.30
C ALA A 268 3.61 -20.78 -21.29
N MET A 269 4.18 -21.75 -20.57
CA MET A 269 3.56 -23.08 -20.39
C MET A 269 2.21 -23.01 -19.67
N LEU A 270 2.02 -22.06 -18.74
CA LEU A 270 0.72 -21.83 -18.11
C LEU A 270 -0.30 -21.29 -19.13
N LEU A 271 0.09 -20.31 -19.96
CA LEU A 271 -0.80 -19.74 -20.98
C LEU A 271 -1.15 -20.71 -22.12
N GLN A 272 -0.32 -21.72 -22.40
CA GLN A 272 -0.65 -22.79 -23.35
C GLN A 272 -1.94 -23.55 -22.99
N GLN A 273 -2.41 -23.46 -21.74
CA GLN A 273 -3.69 -24.03 -21.30
C GLN A 273 -4.91 -23.24 -21.80
N LEU A 274 -4.69 -22.10 -22.47
CA LEU A 274 -5.72 -21.27 -23.10
C LEU A 274 -5.71 -21.47 -24.63
N PRO A 275 -6.35 -22.52 -25.17
CA PRO A 275 -6.28 -22.86 -26.61
C PRO A 275 -6.92 -21.80 -27.53
N ASP A 276 -7.79 -20.94 -26.98
CA ASP A 276 -8.49 -19.89 -27.70
C ASP A 276 -7.88 -18.50 -27.51
N LEU A 277 -6.72 -18.41 -26.84
CA LEU A 277 -6.04 -17.15 -26.60
C LEU A 277 -5.64 -16.49 -27.93
N ARG A 278 -5.97 -15.20 -28.07
CA ARG A 278 -5.68 -14.37 -29.24
C ARG A 278 -4.65 -13.30 -28.94
N LEU A 279 -4.73 -12.73 -27.74
CA LEU A 279 -3.93 -11.61 -27.30
C LEU A 279 -3.65 -11.72 -25.81
N ALA A 280 -2.38 -11.46 -25.43
CA ALA A 280 -2.01 -11.23 -24.05
C ALA A 280 -1.43 -9.82 -23.88
N VAL A 281 -1.76 -9.16 -22.77
CA VAL A 281 -1.23 -7.85 -22.38
C VAL A 281 -0.51 -8.05 -21.05
N PHE A 282 0.79 -7.76 -21.03
CA PHE A 282 1.63 -7.86 -19.84
C PHE A 282 1.98 -6.46 -19.33
N ALA A 283 1.03 -5.84 -18.62
CA ALA A 283 1.19 -4.58 -17.89
C ALA A 283 2.01 -4.79 -16.59
N GLY A 284 3.18 -5.41 -16.73
CA GLY A 284 4.18 -5.54 -15.69
C GLY A 284 5.52 -5.01 -16.18
N CYS A 285 6.38 -4.61 -15.25
CA CYS A 285 7.65 -3.95 -15.53
C CYS A 285 8.53 -4.79 -16.48
N GLU A 286 9.04 -4.14 -17.54
CA GLU A 286 10.13 -4.64 -18.39
C GLU A 286 9.87 -6.02 -19.05
N THR A 287 8.61 -6.39 -19.27
CA THR A 287 8.22 -7.68 -19.89
C THR A 287 8.62 -7.78 -21.37
N ALA A 288 8.96 -6.66 -22.02
CA ALA A 288 9.55 -6.57 -23.36
C ALA A 288 11.08 -6.57 -23.37
N ARG A 289 11.74 -6.64 -22.20
CA ARG A 289 13.20 -6.76 -22.05
C ARG A 289 13.56 -8.18 -21.64
N ALA A 290 14.79 -8.60 -21.95
CA ALA A 290 15.33 -9.87 -21.47
C ALA A 290 16.37 -9.66 -20.38
N PRO A 291 16.65 -10.71 -19.58
CA PRO A 291 17.68 -10.68 -18.55
C PRO A 291 19.05 -10.29 -19.08
N ASP A 292 19.83 -9.60 -18.25
CA ASP A 292 21.23 -9.31 -18.54
C ASP A 292 22.05 -10.61 -18.61
N GLU A 293 22.97 -10.70 -19.58
CA GLU A 293 23.81 -11.86 -19.83
C GLU A 293 24.74 -12.15 -18.64
N THR A 294 24.37 -13.09 -17.76
CA THR A 294 25.29 -13.68 -16.76
C THR A 294 25.64 -15.14 -17.03
N ALA A 295 25.19 -15.73 -18.15
CA ALA A 295 25.58 -17.08 -18.54
C ALA A 295 25.88 -17.16 -20.04
N GLN A 296 27.15 -16.99 -20.40
CA GLN A 296 27.70 -17.45 -21.67
C GLN A 296 27.72 -18.98 -21.67
N GLU A 297 26.61 -19.62 -22.02
CA GLU A 297 26.67 -20.96 -22.60
C GLU A 297 26.68 -20.83 -24.13
N ALA A 298 27.83 -21.15 -24.71
CA ALA A 298 28.08 -21.08 -26.14
C ALA A 298 27.14 -22.03 -26.90
N GLY A 299 26.28 -21.46 -27.76
CA GLY A 299 25.53 -22.21 -28.77
C GLY A 299 24.03 -21.98 -28.81
N TRP A 300 23.44 -21.30 -27.81
CA TRP A 300 22.00 -20.96 -27.82
C TRP A 300 21.79 -19.47 -28.12
N PRO A 301 20.85 -19.07 -28.99
CA PRO A 301 20.55 -17.66 -29.21
C PRO A 301 19.97 -17.09 -27.90
N GLY A 302 20.68 -16.12 -27.31
CA GLY A 302 20.60 -15.61 -25.92
C GLY A 302 19.22 -15.35 -25.31
N PRO A 303 19.17 -14.84 -24.06
CA PRO A 303 17.94 -14.80 -23.26
C PRO A 303 16.83 -14.01 -23.98
N LEU A 304 15.59 -14.52 -23.94
CA LEU A 304 14.40 -13.91 -24.56
C LEU A 304 13.60 -13.10 -23.54
N SER A 305 12.85 -12.10 -24.01
CA SER A 305 11.88 -11.39 -23.16
C SER A 305 10.66 -12.26 -22.82
N SER A 306 9.91 -11.86 -21.80
CA SER A 306 8.65 -12.53 -21.44
C SER A 306 7.65 -12.52 -22.60
N ALA A 307 7.57 -11.39 -23.33
CA ALA A 307 6.73 -11.28 -24.51
C ALA A 307 7.18 -12.22 -25.64
N ASP A 308 8.49 -12.34 -25.90
CA ASP A 308 9.05 -13.24 -26.92
C ASP A 308 8.75 -14.72 -26.62
N TYR A 309 8.94 -15.15 -25.36
CA TYR A 309 8.60 -16.53 -24.95
C TYR A 309 7.12 -16.82 -25.20
N CYS A 310 6.23 -15.92 -24.78
CA CYS A 310 4.80 -16.12 -24.92
C CYS A 310 4.36 -16.08 -26.38
N VAL A 311 4.92 -15.19 -27.21
CA VAL A 311 4.62 -15.18 -28.65
C VAL A 311 5.04 -16.47 -29.34
N ARG A 312 6.24 -16.95 -29.02
CA ARG A 312 6.79 -18.19 -29.59
C ARG A 312 5.98 -19.41 -29.19
N ASP A 313 5.55 -19.49 -27.92
CA ASP A 313 5.10 -20.76 -27.35
C ASP A 313 3.62 -20.81 -26.93
N ALA A 314 2.91 -19.68 -26.77
CA ALA A 314 1.57 -19.69 -26.15
C ALA A 314 0.50 -18.77 -26.77
N CYS A 315 0.86 -17.59 -27.27
CA CYS A 315 -0.11 -16.55 -27.66
C CYS A 315 0.26 -15.85 -28.97
N PRO A 316 -0.62 -15.76 -29.99
CA PRO A 316 -0.27 -15.22 -31.31
C PRO A 316 0.27 -13.78 -31.29
N MET A 317 -0.21 -12.99 -30.32
CA MET A 317 0.10 -11.58 -30.16
C MET A 317 0.28 -11.26 -28.68
N VAL A 318 1.34 -10.53 -28.34
CA VAL A 318 1.59 -10.09 -26.97
C VAL A 318 1.95 -8.62 -26.96
N ILE A 319 1.32 -7.85 -26.08
CA ILE A 319 1.77 -6.49 -25.74
C ILE A 319 2.62 -6.60 -24.46
N GLY A 320 3.90 -6.28 -24.57
CA GLY A 320 4.83 -6.18 -23.44
C GLY A 320 5.25 -4.75 -23.19
N MET A 321 5.76 -4.45 -22.00
CA MET A 321 6.20 -3.10 -21.62
C MET A 321 7.73 -2.99 -21.61
N GLN A 322 8.28 -1.92 -22.20
CA GLN A 322 9.71 -1.63 -22.13
C GLN A 322 10.16 -1.07 -20.78
N ALA A 323 9.24 -0.44 -20.05
CA ALA A 323 9.44 0.29 -18.81
C ALA A 323 8.25 0.08 -17.88
N VAL A 324 8.29 0.65 -16.68
CA VAL A 324 7.16 0.62 -15.74
C VAL A 324 6.14 1.67 -16.15
N LEU A 325 4.95 1.26 -16.57
CA LEU A 325 3.88 2.19 -16.90
C LEU A 325 3.19 2.68 -15.62
N PRO A 326 3.05 4.00 -15.38
CA PRO A 326 2.28 4.51 -14.25
C PRO A 326 0.81 4.08 -14.32
N PHE A 327 0.16 3.83 -13.17
CA PHE A 327 -1.24 3.37 -13.12
C PHE A 327 -2.23 4.30 -13.83
N GLY A 328 -2.05 5.63 -13.71
CA GLY A 328 -2.86 6.61 -14.45
C GLY A 328 -2.79 6.40 -15.97
N THR A 329 -1.60 6.07 -16.48
CA THR A 329 -1.41 5.76 -17.89
C THR A 329 -1.93 4.37 -18.26
N GLU A 330 -1.81 3.37 -17.38
CA GLU A 330 -2.38 2.03 -17.60
C GLU A 330 -3.91 2.07 -17.71
N ARG A 331 -4.58 2.90 -16.89
CA ARG A 331 -6.03 3.15 -17.00
C ARG A 331 -6.39 3.70 -18.37
N LEU A 332 -5.64 4.70 -18.83
CA LEU A 332 -5.85 5.35 -20.13
C LEU A 332 -5.60 4.36 -21.29
N PHE A 333 -4.52 3.59 -21.21
CA PHE A 333 -4.19 2.52 -22.15
C PHE A 333 -5.35 1.50 -22.22
N THR A 334 -5.74 0.93 -21.09
CA THR A 334 -6.83 -0.07 -20.99
C THR A 334 -8.11 0.45 -21.63
N ARG A 335 -8.56 1.65 -21.25
CA ARG A 335 -9.78 2.26 -21.78
C ARG A 335 -9.75 2.30 -23.32
N PHE A 336 -8.78 3.00 -23.89
CA PHE A 336 -8.78 3.28 -25.33
C PHE A 336 -8.41 2.05 -26.16
N PHE A 337 -7.52 1.20 -25.65
CA PHE A 337 -7.13 -0.04 -26.31
C PHE A 337 -8.33 -1.00 -26.44
N TYR A 338 -9.03 -1.29 -25.34
CA TYR A 338 -10.15 -2.24 -25.40
C TYR A 338 -11.39 -1.64 -26.06
N GLN A 339 -11.60 -0.32 -25.98
CA GLN A 339 -12.65 0.34 -26.78
C GLN A 339 -12.41 0.16 -28.28
N ALA A 340 -11.17 0.37 -28.75
CA ALA A 340 -10.83 0.16 -30.14
C ALA A 340 -10.92 -1.32 -30.53
N LEU A 341 -10.42 -2.21 -29.67
CA LEU A 341 -10.45 -3.66 -29.91
C LEU A 341 -11.89 -4.18 -30.05
N THR A 342 -12.79 -3.80 -29.13
CA THR A 342 -14.20 -4.20 -29.15
C THR A 342 -15.02 -3.52 -30.24
N ALA A 343 -14.53 -2.41 -30.81
CA ALA A 343 -15.08 -1.80 -32.01
C ALA A 343 -14.67 -2.50 -33.31
N GLY A 344 -13.87 -3.58 -33.23
CA GLY A 344 -13.45 -4.35 -34.40
C GLY A 344 -12.21 -3.80 -35.10
N HIS A 345 -11.49 -2.85 -34.49
CA HIS A 345 -10.20 -2.42 -35.03
C HIS A 345 -9.16 -3.55 -34.92
N PRO A 346 -8.23 -3.63 -35.87
CA PRO A 346 -7.05 -4.51 -35.74
C PRO A 346 -6.27 -4.19 -34.46
N VAL A 347 -5.58 -5.20 -33.89
CA VAL A 347 -4.79 -5.02 -32.65
C VAL A 347 -3.75 -3.91 -32.81
N ALA A 348 -3.10 -3.81 -33.98
CA ALA A 348 -2.14 -2.76 -34.26
C ALA A 348 -2.76 -1.34 -34.24
N GLU A 349 -3.96 -1.18 -34.83
CA GLU A 349 -4.69 0.09 -34.79
C GLU A 349 -5.18 0.41 -33.38
N ALA A 350 -5.67 -0.57 -32.63
CA ALA A 350 -6.08 -0.39 -31.24
C ALA A 350 -4.92 0.11 -30.37
N LEU A 351 -3.71 -0.47 -30.54
CA LEU A 351 -2.52 0.00 -29.85
C LEU A 351 -2.14 1.43 -30.27
N ARG A 352 -2.19 1.76 -31.56
CA ARG A 352 -1.91 3.12 -32.03
C ARG A 352 -2.89 4.14 -31.44
N LEU A 353 -4.18 3.83 -31.39
CA LEU A 353 -5.20 4.70 -30.78
C LEU A 353 -4.95 4.91 -29.28
N ALA A 354 -4.55 3.86 -28.56
CA ALA A 354 -4.12 3.98 -27.17
C ALA A 354 -2.87 4.87 -27.03
N ARG A 355 -1.86 4.71 -27.89
CA ARG A 355 -0.67 5.59 -27.90
C ARG A 355 -1.01 7.05 -28.14
N LEU A 356 -1.95 7.34 -29.05
CA LEU A 356 -2.41 8.70 -29.32
C LEU A 356 -3.16 9.31 -28.12
N ALA A 357 -3.99 8.51 -27.44
CA ALA A 357 -4.64 8.94 -26.22
C ALA A 357 -3.62 9.26 -25.12
N ILE A 358 -2.64 8.38 -24.92
CA ILE A 358 -1.54 8.61 -23.96
C ILE A 358 -0.75 9.87 -24.33
N GLN A 359 -0.35 10.03 -25.59
CA GLN A 359 0.41 11.20 -26.04
C GLN A 359 -0.32 12.53 -25.80
N GLY A 360 -1.65 12.54 -25.92
CA GLY A 360 -2.48 13.72 -25.73
C GLY A 360 -2.83 14.04 -24.27
N ASP A 361 -2.51 13.16 -23.33
CA ASP A 361 -2.76 13.35 -21.90
C ASP A 361 -1.63 14.18 -21.25
N GLU A 362 -1.99 15.14 -20.42
CA GLU A 362 -1.05 16.07 -19.79
C GLU A 362 -0.12 15.39 -18.78
N TYR A 363 -0.63 14.38 -18.06
CA TYR A 363 0.07 13.71 -16.96
C TYR A 363 0.70 12.37 -17.36
N SER A 364 0.44 11.89 -18.57
CA SER A 364 0.95 10.62 -19.11
C SER A 364 1.74 10.78 -20.42
N GLY A 365 1.44 11.83 -21.18
CA GLY A 365 1.87 11.99 -22.57
C GLY A 365 3.00 12.97 -22.77
N GLY A 366 2.94 13.68 -23.89
CA GLY A 366 3.83 14.79 -24.21
C GLY A 366 5.31 14.44 -24.05
N SER A 367 5.93 15.04 -23.04
CA SER A 367 7.35 14.88 -22.72
C SER A 367 7.71 13.64 -21.91
N LEU A 368 6.73 12.95 -21.31
CA LEU A 368 6.92 11.82 -20.40
C LEU A 368 7.14 10.47 -21.11
N LEU A 369 6.88 10.42 -22.43
CA LEU A 369 7.14 9.26 -23.31
C LEU A 369 6.39 7.95 -22.96
N ASN A 370 5.39 7.96 -22.07
CA ASN A 370 4.72 6.72 -21.67
C ASN A 370 4.05 5.99 -22.86
N TRP A 371 3.70 6.70 -23.94
CA TRP A 371 3.15 6.11 -25.17
C TRP A 371 4.14 5.17 -25.89
N ALA A 372 5.45 5.36 -25.72
CA ALA A 372 6.49 4.56 -26.38
C ALA A 372 6.72 3.22 -25.67
N VAL A 373 6.19 3.05 -24.45
CA VAL A 373 6.44 1.91 -23.57
C VAL A 373 5.77 0.60 -24.05
N PRO A 374 4.49 0.59 -24.49
CA PRO A 374 3.84 -0.67 -24.87
C PRO A 374 4.29 -1.12 -26.27
N CYS A 375 4.81 -2.33 -26.38
CA CYS A 375 5.35 -2.94 -27.59
C CYS A 375 4.51 -4.15 -28.02
N LEU A 376 4.05 -4.17 -29.27
CA LEU A 376 3.32 -5.31 -29.83
C LEU A 376 4.27 -6.31 -30.50
N PHE A 377 4.34 -7.51 -29.94
CA PHE A 377 5.05 -8.66 -30.48
C PHE A 377 4.09 -9.60 -31.23
N VAL A 378 4.52 -10.10 -32.39
CA VAL A 378 3.72 -10.98 -33.26
C VAL A 378 4.48 -12.22 -33.71
N GLY A 379 3.84 -13.39 -33.64
CA GLY A 379 4.42 -14.70 -33.96
C GLY A 379 4.24 -15.14 -35.41
N GLY A 380 4.28 -14.19 -36.36
CA GLY A 380 4.09 -14.43 -37.79
C GLY A 380 2.63 -14.39 -38.28
N SER A 381 1.66 -14.09 -37.41
CA SER A 381 0.29 -13.71 -37.81
C SER A 381 0.17 -12.22 -38.11
N GLU A 382 -0.77 -11.83 -38.98
CA GLU A 382 -1.23 -10.44 -39.08
C GLU A 382 -1.90 -10.02 -37.75
N PRO A 383 -1.59 -8.82 -37.21
CA PRO A 383 -2.23 -8.27 -36.02
C PRO A 383 -3.63 -7.71 -36.34
N GLY A 384 -4.48 -8.57 -36.93
CA GLY A 384 -5.82 -8.26 -37.41
C GLY A 384 -6.87 -8.09 -36.31
N ALA A 385 -8.14 -7.99 -36.70
CA ALA A 385 -9.25 -7.85 -35.76
C ALA A 385 -9.47 -9.14 -34.95
N VAL A 386 -9.64 -9.00 -33.63
CA VAL A 386 -9.93 -10.13 -32.73
C VAL A 386 -11.43 -10.41 -32.63
N ILE A 387 -12.24 -9.37 -32.71
CA ILE A 387 -13.71 -9.44 -32.66
C ILE A 387 -14.30 -9.23 -34.06
N ASP A 388 -15.39 -9.92 -34.37
CA ASP A 388 -16.13 -9.69 -35.61
C ASP A 388 -16.90 -8.35 -35.52
N PRO A 389 -16.55 -7.33 -36.33
CA PRO A 389 -17.25 -6.04 -36.32
C PRO A 389 -18.70 -6.12 -36.80
N GLY A 390 -19.06 -7.17 -37.56
CA GLY A 390 -20.42 -7.36 -38.09
C GLY A 390 -21.37 -8.08 -37.12
N ALA A 391 -20.84 -8.72 -36.08
CA ALA A 391 -21.62 -9.51 -35.15
C ALA A 391 -22.33 -8.64 -34.10
N LYS A 392 -23.58 -8.97 -33.78
CA LYS A 392 -24.41 -8.21 -32.82
C LYS A 392 -24.15 -8.67 -31.39
N ALA A 393 -23.71 -7.75 -30.54
CA ALA A 393 -23.60 -7.98 -29.11
C ALA A 393 -24.97 -8.12 -28.44
N ARG A 394 -25.03 -8.95 -27.40
CA ARG A 394 -26.23 -9.14 -26.56
C ARG A 394 -25.90 -8.72 -25.13
N PRO A 395 -26.41 -7.57 -24.66
CA PRO A 395 -26.27 -7.16 -23.26
C PRO A 395 -26.82 -8.23 -22.32
N VAL A 396 -26.05 -8.56 -21.29
CA VAL A 396 -26.53 -9.35 -20.15
C VAL A 396 -26.79 -8.37 -19.02
N PRO A 397 -28.00 -8.33 -18.41
CA PRO A 397 -28.26 -7.46 -17.28
C PRO A 397 -27.27 -7.76 -16.15
N ALA A 398 -26.54 -6.74 -15.70
CA ALA A 398 -25.68 -6.89 -14.53
C ALA A 398 -26.56 -7.15 -13.28
N PRO A 399 -26.18 -8.11 -12.42
CA PRO A 399 -26.83 -8.24 -11.13
C PRO A 399 -26.64 -6.94 -10.36
N ARG A 400 -27.73 -6.34 -9.87
CA ARG A 400 -27.65 -5.14 -9.04
C ARG A 400 -27.26 -5.55 -7.61
N PRO A 401 -26.24 -4.92 -7.01
CA PRO A 401 -25.98 -5.10 -5.59
C PRO A 401 -27.20 -4.65 -4.80
N VAL A 402 -27.58 -5.44 -3.79
CA VAL A 402 -28.70 -5.16 -2.89
C VAL A 402 -28.10 -4.70 -1.56
N GLY A 403 -28.26 -3.45 -1.20
CA GLY A 403 -27.73 -2.99 0.07
C GLY A 403 -28.11 -1.58 0.47
N LEU A 404 -28.08 -1.32 1.77
CA LEU A 404 -28.35 -0.03 2.39
C LEU A 404 -27.04 0.49 3.00
N ARG A 405 -26.53 1.61 2.47
CA ARG A 405 -25.40 2.34 3.09
C ARG A 405 -25.94 3.59 3.77
N LEU A 406 -26.11 3.49 5.09
CA LEU A 406 -26.56 4.57 5.98
C LEU A 406 -25.41 5.14 6.84
N GLY A 407 -24.18 4.61 6.65
CA GLY A 407 -22.93 5.14 7.20
C GLY A 407 -22.22 6.16 6.29
N VAL A 408 -21.04 6.63 6.71
CA VAL A 408 -20.24 7.62 5.98
C VAL A 408 -19.60 6.99 4.74
N ARG A 409 -19.79 7.61 3.56
CA ARG A 409 -19.10 7.22 2.32
C ARG A 409 -17.73 7.88 2.25
N GLN A 410 -16.72 7.12 1.86
CA GLN A 410 -15.36 7.63 1.73
C GLN A 410 -14.96 7.91 0.27
N GLY A 411 -14.26 9.02 0.05
CA GLY A 411 -13.65 9.37 -1.25
C GLY A 411 -12.50 8.42 -1.62
N GLU A 412 -12.21 8.26 -2.91
CA GLU A 412 -11.14 7.36 -3.40
C GLU A 412 -9.73 7.77 -2.99
N LEU A 413 -9.43 9.08 -3.00
CA LEU A 413 -8.10 9.60 -2.69
C LEU A 413 -7.76 9.55 -1.19
N ARG A 414 -8.74 9.36 -0.31
CA ARG A 414 -8.57 9.44 1.15
C ARG A 414 -8.44 8.07 1.82
N PHE A 415 -7.97 7.08 1.07
CA PHE A 415 -7.83 5.70 1.54
C PHE A 415 -6.45 5.12 1.19
N ILE A 416 -5.84 4.46 2.17
CA ILE A 416 -4.63 3.67 1.98
C ILE A 416 -4.98 2.20 2.17
N SER A 417 -4.79 1.41 1.12
CA SER A 417 -5.10 -0.02 1.15
C SER A 417 -4.11 -0.80 2.00
N ARG A 418 -4.58 -1.19 3.17
CA ARG A 418 -4.04 -2.26 4.00
C ARG A 418 -4.51 -3.61 3.45
N LEU A 419 -3.78 -4.14 2.48
CA LEU A 419 -4.28 -5.19 1.58
C LEU A 419 -4.60 -6.51 2.31
N ALA A 420 -3.84 -6.87 3.34
CA ALA A 420 -4.09 -8.10 4.11
C ALA A 420 -5.41 -7.99 4.89
N GLU A 421 -5.61 -6.85 5.54
CA GLU A 421 -6.79 -6.46 6.31
C GLU A 421 -8.04 -6.42 5.41
N LEU A 422 -7.92 -5.81 4.21
CA LEU A 422 -9.02 -5.76 3.26
C LEU A 422 -9.38 -7.17 2.75
N ARG A 423 -8.39 -7.97 2.34
CA ARG A 423 -8.60 -9.35 1.88
C ARG A 423 -9.28 -10.21 2.94
N GLU A 424 -8.84 -10.11 4.18
CA GLU A 424 -9.39 -10.91 5.26
C GLU A 424 -10.80 -10.45 5.65
N SER A 425 -11.05 -9.13 5.66
CA SER A 425 -12.40 -8.60 5.83
C SER A 425 -13.37 -9.09 4.77
N VAL A 426 -12.95 -9.08 3.49
CA VAL A 426 -13.76 -9.58 2.37
C VAL A 426 -14.03 -11.07 2.50
N ASP A 427 -13.05 -11.88 2.89
CA ASP A 427 -13.25 -13.32 3.06
C ASP A 427 -14.22 -13.65 4.22
N VAL A 428 -14.14 -12.90 5.32
CA VAL A 428 -15.07 -13.05 6.46
C VAL A 428 -16.49 -12.65 6.04
N LEU A 429 -16.67 -11.45 5.49
CA LEU A 429 -17.99 -10.94 5.14
C LEU A 429 -18.61 -11.63 3.92
N SER A 430 -17.78 -12.22 3.05
CA SER A 430 -18.26 -13.06 1.95
C SER A 430 -18.59 -14.50 2.37
N GLY A 431 -18.24 -14.90 3.60
CA GLY A 431 -18.47 -16.24 4.12
C GLY A 431 -17.52 -17.29 3.57
N HIS A 432 -16.34 -16.89 3.09
CA HIS A 432 -15.26 -17.80 2.69
C HIS A 432 -14.56 -18.45 3.89
N THR A 433 -14.72 -17.89 5.08
CA THR A 433 -14.18 -18.41 6.33
C THR A 433 -15.29 -18.90 7.26
N SER A 434 -14.90 -19.62 8.32
CA SER A 434 -15.79 -19.99 9.43
C SER A 434 -16.18 -18.79 10.30
N ALA A 435 -15.50 -17.65 10.16
CA ALA A 435 -15.74 -16.48 10.97
C ALA A 435 -17.13 -15.91 10.72
N ARG A 436 -17.75 -15.45 11.80
CA ARG A 436 -19.13 -14.95 11.88
C ARG A 436 -19.17 -13.50 12.33
N LEU A 437 -18.17 -13.12 13.13
CA LEU A 437 -17.93 -11.78 13.62
C LEU A 437 -16.56 -11.30 13.13
N LEU A 438 -16.55 -10.10 12.55
CA LEU A 438 -15.36 -9.33 12.21
C LEU A 438 -15.26 -8.12 13.14
N CYS A 439 -14.26 -8.08 14.02
CA CYS A 439 -13.97 -6.93 14.88
C CYS A 439 -12.88 -6.09 14.23
N VAL A 440 -13.19 -4.88 13.76
CA VAL A 440 -12.19 -3.93 13.28
C VAL A 440 -11.87 -2.95 14.39
N ILE A 441 -10.72 -3.11 15.04
CA ILE A 441 -10.31 -2.32 16.20
C ILE A 441 -9.15 -1.38 15.86
N GLY A 442 -9.15 -0.22 16.49
CA GLY A 442 -8.09 0.76 16.29
C GLY A 442 -8.47 2.12 16.84
N MET A 443 -7.48 3.00 16.95
CA MET A 443 -7.65 4.36 17.46
C MET A 443 -8.64 5.18 16.58
N PRO A 444 -9.20 6.28 17.07
CA PRO A 444 -9.88 7.24 16.21
C PRO A 444 -9.01 7.62 15.00
N ALA A 445 -9.65 7.89 13.86
CA ALA A 445 -8.98 8.28 12.61
C ALA A 445 -7.94 7.29 12.03
N THR A 446 -7.89 6.02 12.46
CA THR A 446 -7.03 4.99 11.82
C THR A 446 -7.63 4.37 10.55
N GLY A 447 -8.80 4.84 10.13
CA GLY A 447 -9.45 4.39 8.89
C GLY A 447 -10.40 3.20 9.02
N LYS A 448 -10.89 2.85 10.23
CA LYS A 448 -11.84 1.74 10.46
C LYS A 448 -13.08 1.81 9.56
N THR A 449 -13.80 2.93 9.61
CA THR A 449 -14.98 3.23 8.77
C THR A 449 -14.64 3.11 7.28
N ALA A 450 -13.47 3.63 6.88
CA ALA A 450 -13.02 3.60 5.51
C ALA A 450 -12.70 2.19 5.01
N LEU A 451 -12.04 1.37 5.84
CA LEU A 451 -11.80 -0.03 5.53
C LEU A 451 -13.14 -0.76 5.30
N LEU A 452 -14.10 -0.62 6.21
CA LEU A 452 -15.39 -1.32 6.13
C LEU A 452 -16.23 -0.87 4.92
N ASP A 453 -16.30 0.44 4.61
CA ASP A 453 -16.97 0.92 3.39
C ASP A 453 -16.34 0.31 2.13
N ARG A 454 -15.00 0.21 2.10
CA ARG A 454 -14.27 -0.40 0.98
C ARG A 454 -14.50 -1.90 0.85
N VAL A 455 -14.60 -2.62 1.96
CA VAL A 455 -14.90 -4.06 1.96
C VAL A 455 -16.27 -4.34 1.33
N LEU A 456 -17.26 -3.49 1.59
CA LEU A 456 -18.60 -3.62 1.00
C LEU A 456 -18.65 -3.44 -0.52
N GLU A 457 -17.64 -2.78 -1.12
CA GLU A 457 -17.50 -2.66 -2.58
C GLU A 457 -16.92 -3.92 -3.23
N GLU A 458 -16.25 -4.76 -2.46
CA GLU A 458 -15.51 -5.92 -2.93
C GLU A 458 -16.17 -7.26 -2.56
N LEU A 459 -17.36 -7.24 -1.96
CA LEU A 459 -18.11 -8.45 -1.64
C LEU A 459 -18.48 -9.24 -2.89
N ASP A 460 -18.56 -10.56 -2.72
CA ASP A 460 -18.98 -11.47 -3.78
C ASP A 460 -20.38 -11.11 -4.33
N PRO A 461 -20.62 -11.30 -5.65
CA PRO A 461 -21.92 -11.05 -6.24
C PRO A 461 -23.04 -11.84 -5.56
N GLY A 462 -24.12 -11.14 -5.19
CA GLY A 462 -25.31 -11.75 -4.57
C GLY A 462 -25.34 -11.70 -3.04
N ILE A 463 -24.30 -11.16 -2.40
CA ILE A 463 -24.31 -10.85 -0.97
C ILE A 463 -24.98 -9.49 -0.77
N GLY A 464 -26.04 -9.45 0.05
CA GLY A 464 -26.64 -8.19 0.43
C GLY A 464 -25.84 -7.51 1.55
N TYR A 465 -25.97 -6.19 1.72
CA TYR A 465 -25.27 -5.52 2.82
C TYR A 465 -26.08 -4.41 3.52
N LEU A 466 -25.78 -4.21 4.81
CA LEU A 466 -26.23 -3.08 5.62
C LEU A 466 -25.00 -2.41 6.25
N PHE A 467 -24.85 -1.10 6.07
CA PHE A 467 -23.85 -0.31 6.80
C PHE A 467 -24.52 0.82 7.56
N ILE A 468 -24.38 0.84 8.89
CA ILE A 468 -25.00 1.82 9.77
C ILE A 468 -24.13 2.07 11.00
N SER A 469 -24.14 3.28 11.56
CA SER A 469 -23.48 3.55 12.84
C SER A 469 -24.38 3.24 14.03
N ALA A 470 -23.80 2.78 15.13
CA ALA A 470 -24.49 2.61 16.41
C ALA A 470 -25.09 3.95 16.86
N ARG A 471 -24.39 5.07 16.64
CA ARG A 471 -24.91 6.42 16.88
C ARG A 471 -26.26 6.65 16.21
N ARG A 472 -26.41 6.25 14.94
CA ARG A 472 -27.67 6.41 14.20
C ARG A 472 -28.78 5.50 14.71
N LEU A 473 -28.46 4.28 15.14
CA LEU A 473 -29.42 3.36 15.74
C LEU A 473 -29.90 3.84 17.12
N LEU A 474 -29.06 4.58 17.84
CA LEU A 474 -29.34 5.11 19.17
C LEU A 474 -29.88 6.55 19.15
N ALA A 475 -29.82 7.25 18.01
CA ALA A 475 -30.19 8.66 17.89
C ALA A 475 -31.70 8.92 18.07
N ASP A 476 -32.00 9.98 18.85
CA ASP A 476 -33.29 10.67 19.00
C ASP A 476 -34.48 9.80 19.49
N GLN A 477 -34.42 9.41 20.77
CA GLN A 477 -35.53 8.82 21.54
C GLN A 477 -36.59 9.87 21.98
N ASP A 478 -36.35 11.16 21.76
CA ASP A 478 -37.08 12.28 22.40
C ASP A 478 -38.41 12.68 21.72
N LYS A 479 -38.82 12.02 20.64
CA LYS A 479 -40.18 12.15 20.09
C LYS A 479 -41.07 11.12 20.75
N ALA A 480 -42.29 11.53 21.12
CA ALA A 480 -43.33 10.84 21.93
C ALA A 480 -43.73 9.38 21.54
N GLN A 481 -42.99 8.71 20.64
CA GLN A 481 -43.16 7.34 20.21
C GLN A 481 -41.91 6.45 20.36
N GLY A 482 -40.80 6.93 20.93
CA GLY A 482 -39.63 6.13 21.37
C GLY A 482 -39.29 4.94 20.46
N GLN A 483 -38.55 5.17 19.37
CA GLN A 483 -38.17 4.08 18.46
C GLN A 483 -37.14 3.16 19.12
N ASP A 484 -37.54 1.94 19.41
CA ASP A 484 -36.66 0.86 19.86
C ASP A 484 -35.55 0.58 18.81
N PRO A 485 -34.25 0.70 19.17
CA PRO A 485 -33.13 0.47 18.25
C PRO A 485 -33.13 -0.91 17.59
N VAL A 486 -33.56 -1.95 18.33
CA VAL A 486 -33.66 -3.32 17.81
C VAL A 486 -34.75 -3.40 16.74
N ARG A 487 -35.85 -2.67 16.92
CA ARG A 487 -36.93 -2.59 15.95
C ARG A 487 -36.51 -1.89 14.67
N MET A 488 -35.69 -0.83 14.78
CA MET A 488 -35.14 -0.13 13.62
C MET A 488 -34.21 -1.05 12.82
N LEU A 489 -33.28 -1.74 13.50
CA LEU A 489 -32.39 -2.72 12.88
C LEU A 489 -33.18 -3.83 12.17
N ALA A 490 -34.18 -4.39 12.85
CA ALA A 490 -35.07 -5.41 12.30
C ALA A 490 -35.79 -4.92 11.02
N GLY A 491 -36.26 -3.67 11.01
CA GLY A 491 -36.91 -3.08 9.83
C GLY A 491 -35.98 -2.98 8.62
N LEU A 492 -34.76 -2.48 8.82
CA LEU A 492 -33.76 -2.38 7.75
C LEU A 492 -33.35 -3.75 7.20
N VAL A 493 -33.18 -4.74 8.08
CA VAL A 493 -32.86 -6.12 7.69
C VAL A 493 -34.03 -6.77 6.94
N ALA A 494 -35.27 -6.56 7.37
CA ALA A 494 -36.45 -7.09 6.69
C ALA A 494 -36.59 -6.50 5.27
N GLU A 495 -36.34 -5.19 5.10
CA GLU A 495 -36.30 -4.53 3.79
C GLU A 495 -35.24 -5.16 2.88
N LEU A 496 -34.03 -5.40 3.40
CA LEU A 496 -32.94 -6.03 2.64
C LEU A 496 -33.28 -7.46 2.22
N ILE A 497 -33.83 -8.28 3.11
CA ILE A 497 -34.28 -9.64 2.77
C ILE A 497 -35.30 -9.59 1.63
N GLN A 498 -36.29 -8.70 1.70
CA GLN A 498 -37.28 -8.53 0.63
C GLN A 498 -36.64 -8.10 -0.69
N ALA A 499 -35.65 -7.21 -0.66
CA ALA A 499 -34.93 -6.76 -1.84
C ALA A 499 -34.10 -7.88 -2.51
N THR A 500 -33.72 -8.93 -1.77
CA THR A 500 -33.13 -10.16 -2.36
C THR A 500 -34.15 -11.08 -3.04
N GLY A 501 -35.45 -10.76 -2.96
CA GLY A 501 -36.54 -11.57 -3.50
C GLY A 501 -37.03 -12.67 -2.55
N VAL A 502 -36.56 -12.69 -1.31
CA VAL A 502 -37.00 -13.62 -0.25
C VAL A 502 -38.06 -12.95 0.63
N ALA A 503 -39.10 -13.68 1.01
CA ALA A 503 -40.12 -13.14 1.92
C ALA A 503 -39.55 -13.00 3.34
N ALA A 504 -39.59 -11.79 3.89
CA ALA A 504 -39.21 -11.53 5.28
C ALA A 504 -40.41 -11.59 6.23
N ALA A 505 -40.20 -12.07 7.46
CA ALA A 505 -41.18 -12.02 8.52
C ALA A 505 -41.65 -10.58 8.79
N GLY A 506 -42.96 -10.34 8.73
CA GLY A 506 -43.55 -9.02 8.99
C GLY A 506 -43.54 -8.66 10.49
N ALA A 507 -43.37 -7.37 10.81
CA ALA A 507 -43.31 -6.87 12.18
C ALA A 507 -44.55 -7.18 13.03
N GLY A 508 -45.74 -7.18 12.42
CA GLY A 508 -47.01 -7.49 13.11
C GLY A 508 -47.21 -6.71 14.42
N LYS A 509 -47.69 -7.41 15.47
CA LYS A 509 -47.75 -6.93 16.86
C LYS A 509 -46.62 -7.50 17.73
N PHE A 510 -45.57 -8.04 17.11
CA PHE A 510 -44.48 -8.64 17.86
C PHE A 510 -43.69 -7.55 18.60
N ARG A 511 -43.18 -7.92 19.77
CA ARG A 511 -42.11 -7.17 20.43
C ARG A 511 -40.86 -7.21 19.54
N SER A 512 -39.95 -6.28 19.74
CA SER A 512 -38.81 -6.09 18.84
C SER A 512 -37.82 -7.25 18.88
N ASP A 513 -37.60 -7.82 20.06
CA ASP A 513 -36.87 -9.07 20.32
C ASP A 513 -37.49 -10.25 19.56
N ASP A 514 -38.79 -10.48 19.72
CA ASP A 514 -39.53 -11.56 19.04
C ASP A 514 -39.49 -11.43 17.51
N TRP A 515 -39.56 -10.21 16.99
CA TRP A 515 -39.48 -9.97 15.55
C TRP A 515 -38.07 -10.21 15.02
N TRP A 516 -37.05 -9.73 15.75
CA TRP A 516 -35.65 -9.97 15.41
C TRP A 516 -35.34 -11.47 15.33
N GLU A 517 -35.74 -12.25 16.32
CA GLU A 517 -35.52 -13.71 16.31
C GLU A 517 -36.12 -14.43 15.11
N ARG A 518 -37.28 -13.95 14.60
CA ARG A 518 -37.91 -14.49 13.40
C ARG A 518 -37.10 -14.14 12.15
N LEU A 519 -36.65 -12.89 12.03
CA LEU A 519 -35.79 -12.45 10.92
C LEU A 519 -34.45 -13.19 10.89
N LEU A 520 -33.88 -13.51 12.05
CA LEU A 520 -32.67 -14.36 12.12
C LEU A 520 -32.90 -15.74 11.49
N GLY A 521 -34.13 -16.28 11.57
CA GLY A 521 -34.52 -17.50 10.87
C GLY A 521 -34.51 -17.34 9.35
N ASP A 522 -34.98 -16.19 8.85
CA ASP A 522 -34.98 -15.88 7.40
C ASP A 522 -33.54 -15.68 6.88
N LEU A 523 -32.68 -15.04 7.67
CA LEU A 523 -31.25 -14.83 7.36
C LEU A 523 -30.42 -16.11 7.28
N ALA A 524 -30.92 -17.26 7.74
CA ALA A 524 -30.24 -18.53 7.55
C ALA A 524 -30.01 -18.86 6.06
N ASN A 525 -30.89 -18.38 5.18
CA ASN A 525 -30.85 -18.64 3.74
C ASN A 525 -30.40 -17.46 2.89
N VAL A 526 -30.28 -16.26 3.47
CA VAL A 526 -29.91 -15.03 2.76
C VAL A 526 -28.48 -14.63 3.14
N PRO A 527 -27.52 -14.63 2.20
CA PRO A 527 -26.18 -14.10 2.48
C PRO A 527 -26.26 -12.58 2.66
N LEU A 528 -25.93 -12.11 3.87
CA LEU A 528 -26.01 -10.70 4.24
C LEU A 528 -24.82 -10.29 5.10
N ALA A 529 -24.15 -9.20 4.74
CA ALA A 529 -23.14 -8.55 5.59
C ALA A 529 -23.77 -7.37 6.34
N ILE A 530 -23.77 -7.41 7.67
CA ILE A 530 -24.21 -6.31 8.53
C ILE A 530 -22.98 -5.66 9.14
N VAL A 531 -22.82 -4.37 8.94
CA VAL A 531 -21.68 -3.58 9.41
C VAL A 531 -22.18 -2.50 10.35
N ILE A 532 -21.66 -2.51 11.58
CA ILE A 532 -21.95 -1.54 12.64
C ILE A 532 -20.70 -0.69 12.89
N ASP A 533 -20.80 0.61 12.61
CA ASP A 533 -19.77 1.59 13.00
C ASP A 533 -20.04 2.14 14.41
N ASP A 534 -19.07 2.85 15.00
CA ASP A 534 -19.17 3.43 16.35
C ASP A 534 -19.55 2.39 17.43
N GLY A 535 -19.03 1.16 17.32
CA GLY A 535 -19.38 0.04 18.18
C GLY A 535 -19.14 0.29 19.67
N ASP A 536 -18.21 1.18 20.03
CA ASP A 536 -17.98 1.58 21.43
C ASP A 536 -19.25 2.13 22.12
N LEU A 537 -20.17 2.75 21.36
CA LEU A 537 -21.44 3.26 21.89
C LEU A 537 -22.39 2.16 22.37
N LEU A 538 -22.19 0.91 21.92
CA LEU A 538 -23.01 -0.22 22.36
C LEU A 538 -22.71 -0.63 23.82
N LEU A 539 -21.56 -0.23 24.35
CA LEU A 539 -21.16 -0.46 25.73
C LEU A 539 -21.51 0.71 26.67
N GLY A 540 -22.04 1.81 26.12
CA GLY A 540 -22.44 2.99 26.88
C GLY A 540 -23.74 2.78 27.67
N GLU A 541 -24.08 3.76 28.49
CA GLU A 541 -25.32 3.78 29.28
C GLU A 541 -26.55 4.29 28.48
N GLU A 542 -26.39 4.50 27.17
CA GLU A 542 -27.44 5.00 26.29
C GLU A 542 -28.66 4.06 26.27
N PRO A 543 -29.90 4.59 26.35
CA PRO A 543 -31.11 3.78 26.31
C PRO A 543 -31.18 2.88 25.07
N GLY A 544 -31.30 1.57 25.29
CA GLY A 544 -31.39 0.56 24.22
C GLY A 544 -30.04 0.04 23.69
N ALA A 545 -28.90 0.61 24.11
CA ALA A 545 -27.57 0.11 23.71
C ALA A 545 -27.37 -1.36 24.07
N ARG A 546 -27.69 -1.73 25.32
CA ARG A 546 -27.61 -3.12 25.80
C ARG A 546 -28.51 -4.08 25.00
N ALA A 547 -29.76 -3.68 24.72
CA ALA A 547 -30.69 -4.52 23.96
C ALA A 547 -30.22 -4.71 22.51
N LEU A 548 -29.63 -3.68 21.92
CA LEU A 548 -29.02 -3.75 20.59
C LEU A 548 -27.79 -4.68 20.57
N LEU A 549 -26.93 -4.59 21.59
CA LEU A 549 -25.76 -5.46 21.75
C LEU A 549 -26.19 -6.93 21.87
N GLU A 550 -27.20 -7.23 22.70
CA GLU A 550 -27.78 -8.58 22.87
C GLU A 550 -28.39 -9.10 21.55
N ALA A 551 -29.07 -8.24 20.78
CA ALA A 551 -29.61 -8.61 19.46
C ALA A 551 -28.50 -8.96 18.45
N LEU A 552 -27.41 -8.20 18.44
CA LEU A 552 -26.23 -8.46 17.60
C LEU A 552 -25.48 -9.73 18.02
N ALA A 553 -25.36 -10.02 19.32
CA ALA A 553 -24.79 -11.28 19.81
C ALA A 553 -25.64 -12.49 19.36
N THR A 554 -26.97 -12.37 19.43
CA THR A 554 -27.88 -13.44 18.98
C THR A 554 -27.71 -13.76 17.47
N LEU A 555 -27.41 -12.75 16.65
CA LEU A 555 -27.11 -12.93 15.22
C LEU A 555 -25.84 -13.76 15.00
N THR A 556 -24.78 -13.50 15.77
CA THR A 556 -23.49 -14.19 15.62
C THR A 556 -23.54 -15.61 16.20
N GLU A 557 -24.43 -15.91 17.14
CA GLU A 557 -24.60 -17.26 17.69
C GLU A 557 -25.35 -18.20 16.72
N ARG A 558 -26.37 -17.72 15.99
CA ARG A 558 -27.24 -18.59 15.18
C ARG A 558 -26.67 -19.00 13.83
N ARG A 559 -26.29 -20.27 13.64
CA ARG A 559 -25.66 -20.74 12.38
C ARG A 559 -26.45 -20.34 11.13
N GLY A 560 -25.93 -19.37 10.38
CA GLY A 560 -26.56 -18.80 9.19
C GLY A 560 -25.55 -18.23 8.19
N ARG A 561 -26.06 -17.63 7.11
CA ARG A 561 -25.24 -17.01 6.06
C ARG A 561 -24.99 -15.52 6.27
N ALA A 562 -25.62 -14.92 7.28
CA ALA A 562 -25.31 -13.55 7.68
C ALA A 562 -23.96 -13.45 8.40
N ARG A 563 -23.27 -12.33 8.24
CA ARG A 563 -21.98 -11.99 8.86
C ARG A 563 -22.07 -10.61 9.49
N LEU A 564 -21.48 -10.44 10.67
CA LEU A 564 -21.46 -9.17 11.40
C LEU A 564 -20.03 -8.60 11.36
N ALA A 565 -19.89 -7.31 11.04
CA ALA A 565 -18.69 -6.54 11.32
C ALA A 565 -19.00 -5.40 12.29
N VAL A 566 -18.08 -5.15 13.23
CA VAL A 566 -18.15 -4.04 14.17
C VAL A 566 -16.84 -3.27 14.16
N ALA A 567 -16.90 -1.95 13.96
CA ALA A 567 -15.76 -1.06 14.15
C ALA A 567 -15.81 -0.43 15.55
N ALA A 568 -14.70 -0.52 16.30
CA ALA A 568 -14.60 0.00 17.66
C ALA A 568 -13.16 0.37 18.04
N THR A 569 -12.93 0.94 19.22
CA THR A 569 -11.56 1.20 19.74
C THR A 569 -10.96 -0.02 20.45
N ARG A 570 -11.80 -0.99 20.84
CA ARG A 570 -11.42 -2.22 21.53
C ARG A 570 -12.35 -3.36 21.14
N GLU A 571 -12.01 -4.58 21.56
CA GLU A 571 -12.91 -5.72 21.42
C GLU A 571 -14.11 -5.59 22.37
N LEU A 572 -15.27 -6.10 21.92
CA LEU A 572 -16.51 -6.14 22.67
C LEU A 572 -16.72 -7.58 23.15
N ASP A 573 -16.34 -7.88 24.39
CA ASP A 573 -16.37 -9.22 24.98
C ASP A 573 -17.76 -9.87 24.94
N GLU A 574 -18.81 -9.06 25.03
CA GLU A 574 -20.20 -9.50 24.93
C GLU A 574 -20.55 -10.10 23.56
N LEU A 575 -19.87 -9.69 22.48
CA LEU A 575 -20.07 -10.24 21.14
C LEU A 575 -19.19 -11.46 20.86
N THR A 576 -18.08 -11.61 21.56
CA THR A 576 -17.07 -12.66 21.32
C THR A 576 -17.22 -13.85 22.27
N SER A 577 -17.70 -13.65 23.49
CA SER A 577 -17.72 -14.65 24.57
C SER A 577 -18.48 -15.94 24.25
N ALA A 578 -19.52 -15.89 23.43
CA ALA A 578 -20.31 -17.04 23.02
C ALA A 578 -19.76 -17.79 21.79
N LEU A 579 -18.70 -17.27 21.16
CA LEU A 579 -18.14 -17.76 19.91
C LEU A 579 -16.82 -18.52 20.12
N LEU A 580 -16.54 -19.46 19.22
CA LEU A 580 -15.22 -20.09 19.17
C LEU A 580 -14.20 -19.11 18.58
N ALA A 581 -12.90 -19.27 18.91
CA ALA A 581 -11.82 -18.46 18.32
C ALA A 581 -11.84 -18.49 16.77
N SER A 582 -12.17 -19.62 16.16
CA SER A 582 -12.33 -19.75 14.70
C SER A 582 -13.56 -19.03 14.10
N GLU A 583 -14.50 -18.59 14.95
CA GLU A 583 -15.73 -17.88 14.56
C GLU A 583 -15.58 -16.36 14.72
N VAL A 584 -14.48 -15.89 15.31
CA VAL A 584 -14.15 -14.47 15.45
C VAL A 584 -12.90 -14.15 14.63
N ARG A 585 -12.91 -13.00 13.97
CA ARG A 585 -11.72 -12.44 13.33
C ARG A 585 -11.55 -11.01 13.79
N THR A 586 -10.37 -10.69 14.31
CA THR A 586 -10.01 -9.33 14.69
C THR A 586 -9.07 -8.75 13.63
N ILE A 587 -9.32 -7.51 13.25
CA ILE A 587 -8.42 -6.71 12.43
C ILE A 587 -7.99 -5.52 13.27
N ARG A 588 -6.69 -5.38 13.47
CA ARG A 588 -6.12 -4.23 14.17
C ARG A 588 -5.69 -3.19 13.13
N LEU A 589 -5.99 -1.93 13.42
CA LEU A 589 -5.63 -0.79 12.59
C LEU A 589 -4.88 0.26 13.41
N ASP A 590 -3.60 0.42 13.09
CA ASP A 590 -2.76 1.44 13.70
C ASP A 590 -2.85 2.77 12.96
N SER A 591 -2.13 3.78 13.45
CA SER A 591 -1.87 5.01 12.71
C SER A 591 -1.19 4.70 11.38
N LEU A 592 -1.29 5.60 10.40
CA LEU A 592 -0.51 5.46 9.18
C LEU A 592 0.99 5.55 9.49
N SER A 593 1.79 4.74 8.80
CA SER A 593 3.24 4.81 8.80
C SER A 593 3.73 5.65 7.62
N TRP A 594 4.93 6.26 7.73
CA TRP A 594 5.51 6.99 6.60
C TRP A 594 5.56 6.17 5.30
N PRO A 595 5.97 4.89 5.31
CA PRO A 595 6.01 4.12 4.07
C PRO A 595 4.63 3.88 3.43
N GLU A 596 3.55 3.77 4.22
CA GLU A 596 2.17 3.71 3.71
C GLU A 596 1.81 5.03 3.01
N VAL A 597 2.09 6.17 3.66
CA VAL A 597 1.83 7.50 3.10
C VAL A 597 2.68 7.75 1.86
N TRP A 598 3.96 7.39 1.88
CA TRP A 598 4.85 7.48 0.72
C TRP A 598 4.36 6.65 -0.46
N GLN A 599 3.90 5.43 -0.22
CA GLN A 599 3.33 4.59 -1.27
C GLN A 599 2.06 5.23 -1.87
N TRP A 600 1.23 5.83 -1.03
CA TRP A 600 0.05 6.59 -1.47
C TRP A 600 0.44 7.86 -2.26
N ILE A 601 1.46 8.62 -1.82
CA ILE A 601 2.00 9.79 -2.55
C ILE A 601 2.50 9.36 -3.92
N ARG A 602 3.33 8.30 -3.98
CA ARG A 602 3.89 7.79 -5.24
C ARG A 602 2.83 7.43 -6.26
N ARG A 603 1.67 6.98 -5.78
CA ARG A 603 0.54 6.58 -6.63
C ARG A 603 -0.30 7.77 -7.06
N ASN A 604 -0.70 8.62 -6.12
CA ASN A 604 -1.76 9.60 -6.33
C ASN A 604 -1.21 11.00 -6.63
N LEU A 605 0.01 11.31 -6.20
CA LEU A 605 0.61 12.65 -6.23
C LEU A 605 1.96 12.65 -6.97
N PRO A 606 1.97 12.39 -8.29
CA PRO A 606 3.21 12.25 -9.07
C PRO A 606 4.11 13.50 -9.04
N ALA A 607 3.53 14.70 -8.83
CA ALA A 607 4.31 15.93 -8.68
C ALA A 607 5.29 15.85 -7.50
N LEU A 608 4.87 15.29 -6.36
CA LEU A 608 5.72 15.18 -5.17
C LEU A 608 6.84 14.16 -5.33
N THR A 609 6.66 13.14 -6.18
CA THR A 609 7.69 12.09 -6.40
C THR A 609 8.98 12.61 -7.03
N ARG A 610 8.98 13.86 -7.50
CA ARG A 610 10.16 14.56 -8.02
C ARG A 610 11.09 15.05 -6.91
N TYR A 611 10.59 15.20 -5.68
CA TYR A 611 11.40 15.47 -4.51
C TYR A 611 11.98 14.16 -3.92
N PRO A 612 13.14 14.21 -3.25
CA PRO A 612 13.67 13.05 -2.53
C PRO A 612 12.72 12.57 -1.42
N GLU A 613 12.51 11.25 -1.30
CA GLU A 613 11.66 10.63 -0.25
C GLU A 613 12.03 11.15 1.15
N LYS A 614 13.33 11.34 1.41
CA LYS A 614 13.87 11.81 2.68
C LYS A 614 13.43 13.23 3.05
N GLU A 615 13.31 14.12 2.06
CA GLU A 615 12.88 15.50 2.33
C GLU A 615 11.38 15.55 2.59
N LEU A 616 10.60 14.73 1.88
CA LEU A 616 9.16 14.61 2.14
C LEU A 616 8.88 13.93 3.49
N SER A 617 9.68 12.95 3.91
CA SER A 617 9.45 12.25 5.19
C SER A 617 9.54 13.18 6.40
N ARG A 618 10.29 14.28 6.29
CA ARG A 618 10.37 15.34 7.31
C ARG A 618 9.05 16.08 7.48
N LEU A 619 8.28 16.26 6.40
CA LEU A 619 6.98 16.93 6.42
C LEU A 619 5.86 16.06 7.01
N TYR A 620 6.15 14.81 7.38
CA TYR A 620 5.15 13.86 7.87
C TYR A 620 4.51 14.28 9.21
N VAL A 621 5.22 15.06 10.02
CA VAL A 621 4.69 15.59 11.28
C VAL A 621 3.69 16.72 11.04
N ASP A 622 4.00 17.60 10.08
CA ASP A 622 3.19 18.78 9.76
C ASP A 622 1.98 18.45 8.89
N LEU A 623 2.15 17.58 7.89
CA LEU A 623 1.12 17.20 6.94
C LEU A 623 0.27 16.04 7.48
N ARG A 624 -0.55 16.38 8.48
CA ARG A 624 -1.30 15.44 9.32
C ARG A 624 -2.41 14.67 8.59
N HIS A 625 -2.88 15.17 7.45
CA HIS A 625 -3.97 14.58 6.67
C HIS A 625 -3.58 14.42 5.21
N LEU A 626 -4.14 13.40 4.54
CA LEU A 626 -3.86 13.13 3.12
C LEU A 626 -4.24 14.32 2.22
N GLU A 627 -5.25 15.10 2.61
CA GLU A 627 -5.68 16.31 1.91
C GLU A 627 -4.61 17.41 1.87
N LEU A 628 -3.76 17.53 2.91
CA LEU A 628 -2.68 18.50 2.92
C LEU A 628 -1.57 18.11 1.93
N TRP A 629 -1.35 16.81 1.74
CA TRP A 629 -0.43 16.30 0.72
C TRP A 629 -0.96 16.58 -0.70
N GLU A 630 -2.26 16.42 -0.93
CA GLU A 630 -2.90 16.80 -2.21
C GLU A 630 -2.64 18.29 -2.52
N GLN A 631 -2.90 19.16 -1.55
CA GLN A 631 -2.68 20.61 -1.71
C GLN A 631 -1.21 20.96 -1.95
N LEU A 632 -0.28 20.29 -1.25
CA LEU A 632 1.16 20.47 -1.48
C LEU A 632 1.55 20.05 -2.91
N ALA A 633 0.99 18.95 -3.41
CA ALA A 633 1.25 18.48 -4.77
C ALA A 633 0.80 19.50 -5.83
N ASP A 634 -0.38 20.10 -5.63
CA ASP A 634 -0.90 21.14 -6.51
C ASP A 634 -0.01 22.39 -6.51
N LEU A 635 0.46 22.82 -5.34
CA LEU A 635 1.39 23.96 -5.23
C LEU A 635 2.74 23.66 -5.90
N ALA A 636 3.32 22.48 -5.65
CA ALA A 636 4.58 22.07 -6.26
C ALA A 636 4.49 21.97 -7.79
N ALA A 637 3.36 21.45 -8.31
CA ALA A 637 3.11 21.38 -9.74
C ALA A 637 3.00 22.77 -10.39
N GLN A 638 2.43 23.75 -9.69
CA GLN A 638 2.34 25.14 -10.17
C GLN A 638 3.70 25.85 -10.20
N GLU A 639 4.57 25.57 -9.24
CA GLU A 639 5.91 26.16 -9.19
C GLU A 639 6.85 25.61 -10.27
N GLY A 640 6.88 24.28 -10.45
CA GLY A 640 7.57 23.63 -11.55
C GLY A 640 9.10 23.47 -11.43
N ASP A 641 9.75 24.04 -10.41
CA ASP A 641 11.22 24.03 -10.21
C ASP A 641 11.72 22.83 -9.37
N PHE A 642 10.82 22.17 -8.61
CA PHE A 642 11.07 20.97 -7.78
C PHE A 642 12.36 21.00 -6.92
N ASP A 643 12.77 22.18 -6.48
CA ASP A 643 13.89 22.38 -5.56
C ASP A 643 13.46 22.08 -4.11
N ALA A 644 14.13 21.13 -3.48
CA ALA A 644 13.79 20.66 -2.14
C ALA A 644 13.94 21.76 -1.07
N GLU A 645 14.82 22.75 -1.26
CA GLU A 645 15.00 23.86 -0.32
C GLU A 645 13.74 24.73 -0.18
N LYS A 646 12.82 24.65 -1.14
CA LYS A 646 11.59 25.43 -1.16
C LYS A 646 10.39 24.74 -0.52
N LEU A 647 10.48 23.42 -0.27
CA LEU A 647 9.41 22.64 0.36
C LEU A 647 8.89 23.27 1.67
N PRO A 648 9.75 23.73 2.61
CA PRO A 648 9.26 24.38 3.82
C PRO A 648 8.45 25.65 3.54
N GLY A 649 8.83 26.42 2.50
CA GLY A 649 8.11 27.60 2.07
C GLY A 649 6.72 27.27 1.51
N LEU A 650 6.59 26.19 0.74
CA LEU A 650 5.31 25.71 0.22
C LEU A 650 4.39 25.21 1.34
N VAL A 651 4.91 24.48 2.32
CA VAL A 651 4.13 24.01 3.47
C VAL A 651 3.62 25.18 4.31
N ARG A 652 4.41 26.24 4.51
CA ARG A 652 3.95 27.46 5.21
C ARG A 652 2.75 28.12 4.50
N GLN A 653 2.69 28.06 3.17
CA GLN A 653 1.56 28.62 2.40
C GLN A 653 0.25 27.87 2.62
N LEU A 654 0.30 26.60 3.04
CA LEU A 654 -0.88 25.81 3.39
C LEU A 654 -1.53 26.23 4.72
N GLY A 655 -0.94 27.20 5.46
CA GLY A 655 -1.57 27.84 6.61
C GLY A 655 -1.17 27.27 7.98
N ALA A 656 0.11 26.98 8.20
CA ALA A 656 0.62 26.59 9.52
C ALA A 656 0.98 27.81 10.38
N GLU A 657 0.00 28.40 11.08
CA GLU A 657 0.28 28.93 12.43
C GLU A 657 -0.20 27.90 13.45
N PRO A 658 0.66 27.43 14.38
CA PRO A 658 0.29 26.47 15.41
C PRO A 658 -0.60 27.16 16.45
N GLY A 659 -1.93 27.09 16.29
CA GLY A 659 -2.87 27.47 17.35
C GLY A 659 -4.26 27.96 16.93
N ALA A 660 -4.51 28.33 15.67
CA ALA A 660 -5.73 29.05 15.31
C ALA A 660 -6.84 28.22 14.60
N MET A 661 -6.68 26.90 14.45
CA MET A 661 -7.55 26.10 13.57
C MET A 661 -8.65 25.29 14.25
N ALA A 662 -8.92 25.51 15.55
CA ALA A 662 -10.06 24.89 16.22
C ALA A 662 -11.43 25.49 15.80
N GLU A 663 -11.46 26.66 15.15
CA GLU A 663 -12.72 27.36 14.83
C GLU A 663 -13.11 27.41 13.34
N ARG A 664 -12.36 26.78 12.42
CA ARG A 664 -12.67 26.86 10.97
C ARG A 664 -13.11 25.56 10.29
N ALA A 665 -13.26 24.46 11.03
CA ALA A 665 -13.80 23.20 10.50
C ALA A 665 -15.31 23.01 10.70
N THR A 666 -16.05 24.04 11.15
CA THR A 666 -17.51 24.04 11.24
C THR A 666 -18.13 24.92 10.16
N THR A 667 -17.88 24.59 8.89
CA THR A 667 -18.84 24.92 7.83
C THR A 667 -19.33 23.61 7.22
N PRO A 668 -20.47 23.08 7.70
CA PRO A 668 -21.24 22.12 6.94
C PRO A 668 -21.60 22.79 5.61
N ALA A 669 -21.24 22.17 4.49
CA ALA A 669 -21.87 22.51 3.23
C ALA A 669 -23.39 22.34 3.44
N GLU A 670 -24.12 23.46 3.39
CA GLU A 670 -25.56 23.51 3.51
C GLU A 670 -26.20 22.53 2.51
N PHE A 671 -26.91 21.52 3.01
CA PHE A 671 -28.07 20.97 2.32
C PHE A 671 -29.12 20.49 3.35
N PHE A 672 -30.00 21.45 3.69
CA PHE A 672 -31.33 21.43 4.34
C PHE A 672 -31.51 20.96 5.81
N GLY A 673 -31.87 21.93 6.68
CA GLY A 673 -33.05 21.81 7.56
C GLY A 673 -32.96 22.24 9.05
N ALA A 674 -33.04 23.56 9.31
CA ALA A 674 -33.60 24.25 10.49
C ALA A 674 -33.06 24.02 11.93
N GLU A 675 -32.49 25.13 12.42
CA GLU A 675 -32.13 25.64 13.77
C GLU A 675 -32.73 25.00 15.05
N ALA A 676 -31.84 24.70 16.00
CA ALA A 676 -31.99 25.02 17.43
C ALA A 676 -30.58 25.18 18.07
N GLU A 677 -30.31 26.35 18.66
CA GLU A 677 -29.05 26.66 19.38
C GLU A 677 -28.96 25.91 20.73
N PRO A 678 -27.77 25.45 21.17
CA PRO A 678 -27.59 24.92 22.51
C PRO A 678 -27.13 26.01 23.50
N GLU A 679 -27.92 26.25 24.55
CA GLU A 679 -27.52 27.00 25.74
C GLU A 679 -26.40 26.25 26.51
N THR A 680 -25.37 27.00 26.89
CA THR A 680 -24.23 26.55 27.71
C THR A 680 -24.67 26.27 29.16
N ALA A 681 -24.55 25.01 29.62
CA ALA A 681 -24.67 24.63 31.03
C ALA A 681 -23.31 24.20 31.62
N PRO A 682 -23.04 24.47 32.91
CA PRO A 682 -21.72 24.27 33.51
C PRO A 682 -21.40 22.79 33.75
N VAL A 683 -20.14 22.44 33.46
CA VAL A 683 -19.54 21.13 33.67
C VAL A 683 -19.57 20.76 35.15
N THR A 684 -20.28 19.68 35.48
CA THR A 684 -20.21 19.02 36.79
C THR A 684 -19.51 17.69 36.59
N GLU A 685 -18.46 17.42 37.37
CA GLU A 685 -17.65 16.21 37.32
C GLU A 685 -18.51 14.94 37.39
N LEU A 686 -18.47 14.12 36.34
CA LEU A 686 -19.06 12.79 36.28
C LEU A 686 -17.98 11.72 36.56
N PRO A 687 -18.37 10.54 37.07
CA PRO A 687 -17.43 9.51 37.49
C PRO A 687 -16.66 8.92 36.31
N ILE A 688 -15.44 8.47 36.60
CA ILE A 688 -14.45 7.92 35.67
C ILE A 688 -15.05 6.78 34.83
N ALA A 689 -15.42 7.10 33.59
CA ALA A 689 -15.64 6.12 32.54
C ALA A 689 -14.28 5.49 32.19
N VAL A 690 -14.23 4.16 32.08
CA VAL A 690 -13.03 3.42 31.64
C VAL A 690 -12.58 4.01 30.28
N PRO A 691 -11.39 4.63 30.16
CA PRO A 691 -11.07 5.37 28.95
C PRO A 691 -10.89 4.43 27.76
N ALA A 692 -11.53 4.78 26.63
CA ALA A 692 -11.15 4.24 25.33
C ALA A 692 -9.63 4.43 25.11
N LYS A 693 -8.95 3.47 24.47
CA LYS A 693 -7.51 3.58 24.18
C LYS A 693 -7.23 4.94 23.50
N ARG A 694 -6.29 5.74 24.04
CA ARG A 694 -5.87 7.08 23.57
C ARG A 694 -4.39 7.13 23.19
N ALA A 695 -3.94 8.16 22.46
CA ALA A 695 -2.52 8.38 22.18
C ALA A 695 -1.70 8.39 23.49
N LEU A 696 -0.46 7.87 23.46
CA LEU A 696 0.44 7.94 24.61
C LEU A 696 0.69 9.40 24.95
N ARG A 697 0.66 9.78 26.22
CA ARG A 697 0.93 11.16 26.66
C ARG A 697 2.26 11.22 27.38
N ILE A 698 3.13 12.11 26.93
CA ILE A 698 4.45 12.32 27.53
C ILE A 698 4.53 13.73 28.10
N ALA A 699 5.00 13.81 29.34
CA ALA A 699 5.41 15.05 29.97
C ALA A 699 6.94 15.08 30.07
N VAL A 700 7.55 16.20 29.69
CA VAL A 700 9.01 16.39 29.72
C VAL A 700 9.37 17.57 30.62
N ALA A 701 10.38 17.39 31.44
CA ALA A 701 10.95 18.42 32.29
C ALA A 701 12.48 18.36 32.21
N GLY A 702 13.11 19.51 31.98
CA GLY A 702 14.55 19.58 31.73
C GLY A 702 14.99 20.94 31.16
N PRO A 703 16.26 21.34 31.36
CA PRO A 703 16.79 22.59 30.84
C PRO A 703 16.81 22.63 29.30
N PHE A 704 17.02 21.48 28.65
CA PHE A 704 17.12 21.37 27.18
C PHE A 704 15.82 20.89 26.50
N THR A 705 14.77 20.59 27.25
CA THR A 705 13.47 20.15 26.70
C THR A 705 12.44 21.27 26.65
N ALA A 706 12.54 22.25 27.56
CA ALA A 706 11.62 23.38 27.64
C ALA A 706 11.63 24.22 26.35
N GLY A 707 10.45 24.48 25.79
CA GLY A 707 10.26 25.27 24.57
C GLY A 707 10.56 24.52 23.26
N ARG A 708 11.00 23.26 23.32
CA ARG A 708 11.47 22.48 22.15
C ARG A 708 10.53 21.34 21.74
N ARG A 709 9.24 21.39 22.11
CA ARG A 709 8.26 20.31 21.83
C ARG A 709 8.15 19.92 20.37
N HIS A 710 8.23 20.90 19.45
CA HIS A 710 8.17 20.62 18.02
C HIS A 710 9.38 19.80 17.57
N GLU A 711 10.58 20.20 17.97
CA GLU A 711 11.82 19.46 17.67
C GLU A 711 11.80 18.04 18.26
N ILE A 712 11.28 17.89 19.49
CA ILE A 712 11.12 16.57 20.12
C ILE A 712 10.10 15.71 19.35
N ALA A 713 8.98 16.30 18.90
CA ALA A 713 7.97 15.58 18.11
C ALA A 713 8.52 15.13 16.74
N ASP A 714 9.25 16.01 16.07
CA ASP A 714 9.94 15.73 14.81
C ASP A 714 10.95 14.61 14.97
N ALA A 715 11.79 14.73 16.01
CA ALA A 715 12.75 13.73 16.38
C ALA A 715 12.09 12.36 16.58
N VAL A 716 11.17 12.25 17.54
CA VAL A 716 10.56 10.95 17.86
C VAL A 716 9.84 10.35 16.64
N THR A 717 9.22 11.18 15.79
CA THR A 717 8.57 10.72 14.57
C THR A 717 9.57 10.16 13.56
N GLN A 718 10.71 10.83 13.31
CA GLN A 718 11.74 10.27 12.43
C GLN A 718 12.32 8.97 12.99
N CYS A 719 12.50 8.85 14.32
CA CYS A 719 12.92 7.59 14.94
C CYS A 719 11.90 6.47 14.67
N ALA A 720 10.60 6.77 14.77
CA ALA A 720 9.54 5.83 14.44
C ALA A 720 9.60 5.40 12.97
N ILE A 721 9.87 6.31 12.04
CA ILE A 721 10.04 6.02 10.60
C ILE A 721 11.21 5.05 10.39
N ASP A 722 12.38 5.34 10.95
CA ASP A 722 13.60 4.52 10.81
C ASP A 722 13.41 3.11 11.36
N HIS A 723 12.67 2.99 12.47
CA HIS A 723 12.38 1.71 13.08
C HIS A 723 11.10 1.03 12.57
N THR A 724 10.39 1.62 11.59
CA THR A 724 9.13 1.10 11.03
C THR A 724 8.04 0.91 12.10
N VAL A 725 7.91 1.89 13.00
CA VAL A 725 6.81 1.99 13.98
C VAL A 725 5.76 2.96 13.41
N PRO A 726 4.47 2.57 13.35
CA PRO A 726 3.43 3.41 12.75
C PRO A 726 3.09 4.63 13.61
N GLY A 727 2.73 5.73 12.95
CA GLY A 727 2.26 6.96 13.56
C GLY A 727 3.32 8.06 13.70
N ARG A 728 2.89 9.15 14.33
CA ARG A 728 3.66 10.38 14.56
C ARG A 728 3.44 10.88 15.98
N VAL A 729 4.33 11.73 16.45
CA VAL A 729 4.15 12.47 17.70
C VAL A 729 3.57 13.84 17.38
N VAL A 730 2.54 14.25 18.13
CA VAL A 730 1.90 15.54 17.96
C VAL A 730 2.15 16.43 19.17
N VAL A 731 2.24 17.74 18.92
CA VAL A 731 2.26 18.77 19.96
C VAL A 731 0.83 19.25 20.20
N GLY A 732 0.33 19.10 21.43
CA GLY A 732 -1.04 19.45 21.82
C GLY A 732 -2.08 18.37 21.54
N VAL A 733 -3.34 18.65 21.90
CA VAL A 733 -4.44 17.68 21.81
C VAL A 733 -4.74 17.38 20.34
N PRO A 734 -4.64 16.10 19.89
CA PRO A 734 -5.06 15.73 18.55
C PRO A 734 -6.55 16.04 18.38
N GLY A 735 -6.93 16.68 17.27
CA GLY A 735 -8.35 16.90 16.96
C GLY A 735 -9.11 15.58 16.79
N ASP A 736 -10.45 15.64 16.83
CA ASP A 736 -11.34 14.46 16.75
C ASP A 736 -11.12 13.57 15.50
N ASN A 737 -10.43 14.09 14.48
CA ASN A 737 -10.10 13.41 13.22
C ASN A 737 -8.60 13.12 13.03
N GLU A 738 -7.79 13.14 14.11
CA GLU A 738 -6.34 12.91 14.04
C GLU A 738 -5.95 11.60 14.73
N SER A 739 -5.10 10.82 14.07
CA SER A 739 -4.43 9.66 14.66
C SER A 739 -3.00 10.04 15.03
N ALA A 740 -2.59 9.76 16.26
CA ALA A 740 -1.25 9.99 16.75
C ALA A 740 -0.75 8.75 17.51
N MET A 741 0.55 8.48 17.38
CA MET A 741 1.23 7.49 18.21
C MET A 741 1.30 8.00 19.65
N ALA A 742 1.69 9.26 19.79
CA ALA A 742 1.84 9.93 21.07
C ALA A 742 1.60 11.45 20.97
N GLU A 743 1.36 12.05 22.12
CA GLU A 743 1.11 13.45 22.38
C GLU A 743 2.15 13.97 23.37
N LEU A 744 2.81 15.07 23.03
CA LEU A 744 3.60 15.85 23.99
C LEU A 744 2.67 16.83 24.71
N LEU A 745 2.51 16.60 26.01
CA LEU A 745 1.68 17.45 26.86
C LEU A 745 2.25 18.87 26.91
N PRO A 746 1.39 19.90 26.98
CA PRO A 746 1.80 21.29 27.14
C PRO A 746 2.25 21.60 28.58
N LEU A 747 2.91 20.65 29.24
CA LEU A 747 3.39 20.72 30.61
C LEU A 747 4.91 20.63 30.57
N GLU A 748 5.58 21.77 30.66
CA GLU A 748 7.03 21.85 30.67
C GLU A 748 7.49 22.51 31.96
N LEU A 749 8.58 22.00 32.50
CA LEU A 749 9.28 22.61 33.61
C LEU A 749 10.73 22.81 33.20
N ALA A 750 11.12 24.08 33.06
CA ALA A 750 12.51 24.47 32.84
C ALA A 750 13.19 24.55 34.21
N PHE A 751 14.25 23.77 34.38
CA PHE A 751 15.11 23.87 35.56
C PHE A 751 16.22 24.89 35.28
N SER A 752 16.47 25.80 36.21
CA SER A 752 17.67 26.66 36.18
C SER A 752 18.95 25.84 36.44
N ASP A 753 20.14 26.44 36.39
CA ASP A 753 21.37 25.83 36.90
C ASP A 753 21.25 25.52 38.42
N GLY A 754 20.72 24.34 38.76
CA GLY A 754 20.48 23.86 40.12
C GLY A 754 19.18 23.07 40.28
N ALA A 755 19.08 22.30 41.38
CA ALA A 755 17.89 21.49 41.65
C ALA A 755 16.65 22.38 41.89
N PRO A 756 15.52 22.13 41.22
CA PRO A 756 14.26 22.83 41.45
C PRO A 756 13.74 22.62 42.88
N PRO A 757 12.87 23.52 43.40
CA PRO A 757 12.18 23.28 44.66
C PRO A 757 11.31 22.03 44.60
N ASP A 758 11.41 21.15 45.59
CA ASP A 758 10.61 19.92 45.70
C ASP A 758 9.11 20.16 45.49
N SER A 759 8.58 21.30 45.96
CA SER A 759 7.16 21.65 45.77
C SER A 759 6.77 21.85 44.31
N GLU A 760 7.64 22.42 43.49
CA GLU A 760 7.37 22.66 42.07
C GLU A 760 7.41 21.36 41.28
N VAL A 761 8.39 20.50 41.56
CA VAL A 761 8.49 19.18 40.92
C VAL A 761 7.29 18.30 41.29
N CYS A 762 6.91 18.24 42.57
CA CYS A 762 5.73 17.51 43.02
C CYS A 762 4.44 18.02 42.38
N ASN A 763 4.27 19.35 42.24
CA ASN A 763 3.11 19.93 41.58
C ASN A 763 3.07 19.57 40.10
N TRP A 764 4.20 19.69 39.39
CA TRP A 764 4.30 19.35 37.98
C TRP A 764 4.02 17.86 37.74
N MET A 765 4.60 16.96 38.54
CA MET A 765 4.35 15.51 38.47
C MET A 765 2.87 15.18 38.70
N THR A 766 2.24 15.85 39.67
CA THR A 766 0.80 15.66 39.97
C THR A 766 -0.07 16.19 38.82
N GLU A 767 0.28 17.33 38.24
CA GLU A 767 -0.42 17.91 37.10
C GLU A 767 -0.29 17.04 35.85
N ALA A 768 0.91 16.54 35.56
CA ALA A 768 1.15 15.56 34.51
C ALA A 768 0.31 14.28 34.72
N GLY A 769 0.25 13.78 35.96
CA GLY A 769 -0.60 12.66 36.32
C GLY A 769 -2.09 12.91 36.07
N ARG A 770 -2.60 14.11 36.41
CA ARG A 770 -3.99 14.54 36.16
C ARG A 770 -4.31 14.75 34.68
N ALA A 771 -3.35 15.26 33.91
CA ALA A 771 -3.43 15.35 32.46
C ALA A 771 -3.37 13.96 31.77
N GLY A 772 -3.10 12.90 32.54
CA GLY A 772 -3.02 11.53 32.06
C GLY A 772 -1.71 11.22 31.37
N ALA A 773 -0.57 11.76 31.83
CA ALA A 773 0.74 11.32 31.34
C ALA A 773 0.93 9.82 31.59
N ASP A 774 1.36 9.11 30.56
CA ASP A 774 1.75 7.69 30.62
C ASP A 774 3.27 7.57 30.86
N LEU A 775 4.03 8.53 30.34
CA LEU A 775 5.48 8.64 30.45
C LEU A 775 5.88 10.02 30.99
N LEU A 776 6.76 10.06 31.99
CA LEU A 776 7.34 11.29 32.53
C LEU A 776 8.86 11.22 32.37
N VAL A 777 9.45 12.25 31.75
CA VAL A 777 10.91 12.42 31.65
C VAL A 777 11.31 13.59 32.54
N ILE A 778 12.16 13.32 33.51
CA ILE A 778 12.59 14.30 34.52
C ILE A 778 14.10 14.32 34.55
N ASP A 779 14.69 15.44 34.14
CA ASP A 779 16.13 15.60 34.07
C ASP A 779 16.64 16.67 35.04
N TYR A 780 16.96 16.25 36.26
CA TYR A 780 17.71 17.02 37.26
C TYR A 780 18.34 16.05 38.27
N GLY A 781 19.37 16.51 38.99
CA GLY A 781 20.03 15.71 40.03
C GLY A 781 20.17 16.45 41.36
N LYS A 782 19.90 15.76 42.47
CA LYS A 782 20.33 16.16 43.83
C LYS A 782 20.90 14.99 44.60
N THR A 783 21.79 15.25 45.56
CA THR A 783 22.46 14.20 46.35
C THR A 783 21.63 13.72 47.56
N VAL A 784 20.53 14.42 47.89
CA VAL A 784 19.66 14.09 49.04
C VAL A 784 18.26 13.73 48.55
N PRO A 785 17.70 12.56 48.94
CA PRO A 785 16.35 12.17 48.54
C PRO A 785 15.29 13.03 49.22
N SER A 786 14.16 13.25 48.53
CA SER A 786 12.99 13.91 49.08
C SER A 786 11.86 12.92 49.33
N ASN A 787 11.34 12.89 50.56
CA ASN A 787 10.19 12.05 50.89
C ASN A 787 8.95 12.47 50.10
N ALA A 788 8.75 13.76 49.87
CA ALA A 788 7.60 14.28 49.12
C ALA A 788 7.64 13.84 47.65
N GLU A 789 8.80 13.96 47.00
CA GLU A 789 8.97 13.50 45.62
C GLU A 789 8.81 11.98 45.52
N ASN A 790 9.39 11.22 46.47
CA ASN A 790 9.27 9.76 46.49
C ASN A 790 7.81 9.31 46.65
N GLU A 791 7.03 9.94 47.54
CA GLU A 791 5.61 9.64 47.70
C GLU A 791 4.82 9.86 46.40
N VAL A 792 5.08 10.97 45.69
CA VAL A 792 4.44 11.27 44.41
C VAL A 792 4.87 10.28 43.33
N MET A 793 6.17 9.98 43.20
CA MET A 793 6.68 9.04 42.21
C MET A 793 6.15 7.63 42.43
N SER A 794 6.12 7.14 43.68
CA SER A 794 5.55 5.83 44.00
C SER A 794 4.04 5.78 43.71
N ALA A 795 3.30 6.86 43.95
CA ALA A 795 1.88 6.94 43.58
C ALA A 795 1.69 6.90 42.05
N LEU A 796 2.48 7.67 41.30
CA LEU A 796 2.43 7.67 39.84
C LEU A 796 2.80 6.31 39.23
N ALA A 797 3.82 5.65 39.77
CA ALA A 797 4.24 4.31 39.35
C ALA A 797 3.20 3.23 39.70
N ALA A 798 2.56 3.33 40.88
CA ALA A 798 1.47 2.44 41.28
C ALA A 798 0.22 2.59 40.38
N ASP A 799 -0.02 3.80 39.87
CA ASP A 799 -1.04 4.09 38.86
C ASP A 799 -0.63 3.64 37.44
N GLY A 800 0.53 2.99 37.28
CA GLY A 800 0.97 2.39 36.02
C GLY A 800 1.69 3.34 35.06
N ARG A 801 2.29 4.43 35.57
CA ARG A 801 3.08 5.39 34.76
C ARG A 801 4.56 5.04 34.77
N LEU A 802 5.25 5.29 33.66
CA LEU A 802 6.71 5.11 33.56
C LEU A 802 7.42 6.45 33.84
N ILE A 803 8.35 6.43 34.79
CA ILE A 803 9.16 7.60 35.17
C ILE A 803 10.59 7.34 34.74
N ILE A 804 11.16 8.23 33.94
CA ILE A 804 12.53 8.18 33.43
C ILE A 804 13.28 9.37 33.99
N ALA A 805 14.44 9.14 34.59
CA ALA A 805 15.30 10.22 35.05
C ALA A 805 16.78 9.94 34.80
N SER A 806 17.51 11.00 34.50
CA SER A 806 18.96 11.05 34.45
C SER A 806 19.52 11.66 35.74
N GLY A 807 20.70 11.20 36.14
CA GLY A 807 21.47 11.80 37.22
C GLY A 807 22.45 12.81 36.67
N ASP A 808 22.45 14.02 37.20
CA ASP A 808 23.33 15.09 36.72
C ASP A 808 24.63 15.24 37.55
N HIS A 809 25.77 15.36 36.86
CA HIS A 809 27.10 15.81 37.32
C HIS A 809 27.59 15.38 38.73
N SER A 810 27.53 14.10 39.12
CA SER A 810 28.05 13.69 40.43
C SER A 810 28.65 12.27 40.47
N GLU A 811 29.74 12.10 41.21
CA GLU A 811 30.33 10.79 41.53
C GLU A 811 29.51 10.00 42.59
N GLU A 812 28.44 10.61 43.11
CA GLU A 812 27.55 10.07 44.15
C GLU A 812 26.16 9.71 43.57
N PRO A 813 25.36 8.89 44.28
CA PRO A 813 23.96 8.64 43.94
C PRO A 813 23.12 9.92 43.81
N THR A 814 22.43 10.10 42.68
CA THR A 814 21.61 11.27 42.37
C THR A 814 20.12 10.94 42.30
N TYR A 815 19.31 11.72 43.00
CA TYR A 815 17.84 11.61 43.04
C TYR A 815 17.23 12.64 42.07
N PRO A 816 16.15 12.29 41.33
CA PRO A 816 15.28 11.13 41.52
C PRO A 816 15.70 9.84 40.77
N ALA A 817 16.76 9.85 39.96
CA ALA A 817 17.21 8.66 39.21
C ALA A 817 17.49 7.45 40.12
N TRP A 818 18.02 7.69 41.33
CA TRP A 818 18.31 6.65 42.31
C TRP A 818 17.09 6.04 43.02
N CYS A 819 15.87 6.50 42.72
CA CYS A 819 14.65 5.91 43.29
C CYS A 819 14.30 4.56 42.64
N ASP A 820 13.75 3.64 43.42
CA ASP A 820 13.43 2.27 42.96
C ASP A 820 12.40 2.26 41.82
N ASP A 821 11.37 3.12 41.93
CA ASP A 821 10.27 3.24 40.95
C ASP A 821 10.68 3.95 39.65
N VAL A 822 11.86 4.56 39.60
CA VAL A 822 12.36 5.34 38.47
C VAL A 822 13.28 4.49 37.58
N LEU A 823 13.15 4.61 36.26
CA LEU A 823 14.11 4.07 35.31
C LEU A 823 15.29 5.05 35.20
N ALA A 824 16.41 4.70 35.83
CA ALA A 824 17.61 5.52 35.87
C ALA A 824 18.41 5.38 34.58
N VAL A 825 18.74 6.52 33.97
CA VAL A 825 19.48 6.58 32.70
C VAL A 825 20.86 7.20 32.92
N GLY A 826 21.88 6.48 32.46
CA GLY A 826 23.24 7.00 32.32
C GLY A 826 23.60 7.33 30.86
N ALA A 827 24.68 8.07 30.68
CA ALA A 827 25.18 8.45 29.36
C ALA A 827 26.43 7.63 28.98
N ILE A 828 26.63 7.39 27.67
CA ILE A 828 27.87 6.86 27.11
C ILE A 828 28.50 7.86 26.14
N GLU A 829 29.82 7.91 26.15
CA GLU A 829 30.62 8.65 25.19
C GLU A 829 30.57 8.01 23.79
N ASP A 830 30.97 8.77 22.77
CA ASP A 830 30.98 8.31 21.37
C ASP A 830 31.90 7.08 21.15
N ASP A 831 32.93 6.93 21.99
CA ASP A 831 33.84 5.76 21.98
C ASP A 831 33.25 4.52 22.66
N GLY A 832 32.05 4.64 23.25
CA GLY A 832 31.32 3.59 23.95
C GLY A 832 31.68 3.42 25.42
N SER A 833 32.54 4.27 25.97
CA SER A 833 32.84 4.30 27.42
C SER A 833 31.74 4.97 28.23
N LEU A 834 31.68 4.66 29.54
CA LEU A 834 30.75 5.29 30.47
C LEU A 834 31.23 6.71 30.81
N THR A 835 30.31 7.68 30.90
CA THR A 835 30.67 9.03 31.36
C THR A 835 31.05 9.01 32.84
N HIS A 836 32.00 9.85 33.24
CA HIS A 836 32.34 10.04 34.67
C HIS A 836 31.21 10.69 35.48
N GLU A 837 30.25 11.33 34.80
CA GLU A 837 29.09 12.00 35.40
C GLU A 837 27.98 11.04 35.83
N THR A 838 27.95 9.82 35.27
CA THR A 838 26.96 8.79 35.60
C THR A 838 27.62 7.43 35.89
N PRO A 839 28.42 7.32 36.98
CA PRO A 839 29.11 6.08 37.30
C PRO A 839 28.12 4.93 37.55
N PHE A 840 28.52 3.71 37.16
CA PHE A 840 27.73 2.52 37.42
C PHE A 840 28.02 1.99 38.82
N PHE A 841 26.98 1.68 39.61
CA PHE A 841 27.11 1.09 40.93
C PHE A 841 26.58 -0.36 40.93
N PRO A 842 27.48 -1.37 40.85
CA PRO A 842 27.09 -2.78 40.65
C PRO A 842 26.26 -3.41 41.76
N ASP A 843 26.38 -2.89 42.99
CA ASP A 843 25.69 -3.42 44.17
C ASP A 843 24.19 -3.14 44.14
N VAL A 844 23.81 -1.97 43.60
CA VAL A 844 22.42 -1.51 43.47
C VAL A 844 21.89 -1.76 42.05
N GLY A 845 22.78 -1.88 41.06
CA GLY A 845 22.42 -2.10 39.66
C GLY A 845 21.87 -0.85 38.98
N LYS A 846 22.37 0.33 39.40
CA LYS A 846 21.94 1.64 38.93
C LYS A 846 23.14 2.41 38.35
N PRO A 847 22.97 3.24 37.30
CA PRO A 847 21.79 3.37 36.45
C PRO A 847 21.30 2.05 35.84
N ASP A 848 19.99 1.92 35.61
CA ASP A 848 19.38 0.70 35.07
C ASP A 848 19.85 0.45 33.62
N ILE A 849 20.05 1.54 32.86
CA ILE A 849 20.41 1.51 31.45
C ILE A 849 21.22 2.74 31.05
N TYR A 850 22.02 2.61 30.00
CA TYR A 850 22.86 3.65 29.43
C TYR A 850 22.50 3.91 27.97
N ALA A 851 22.49 5.18 27.57
CA ALA A 851 22.21 5.62 26.20
C ALA A 851 23.25 6.65 25.72
N PRO A 852 23.42 6.85 24.40
CA PRO A 852 24.36 7.83 23.85
C PRO A 852 24.16 9.22 24.46
N ARG A 853 25.27 9.90 24.77
CA ARG A 853 25.28 11.28 25.29
C ARG A 853 24.96 12.31 24.21
N THR A 854 25.31 12.02 22.96
CA THR A 854 25.14 12.91 21.81
C THR A 854 24.15 12.31 20.82
N ILE A 855 23.56 13.19 20.00
CA ILE A 855 22.68 12.79 18.91
C ILE A 855 23.43 12.06 17.78
N SER A 856 24.73 12.32 17.66
CA SER A 856 25.63 11.78 16.64
C SER A 856 25.63 10.25 16.60
N GLY A 857 25.48 9.66 15.41
CA GLY A 857 25.50 8.21 15.24
C GLY A 857 24.29 7.45 15.81
N THR A 858 23.27 8.16 16.32
CA THR A 858 21.98 7.56 16.68
C THR A 858 21.01 7.61 15.50
N SER A 859 19.84 6.96 15.59
CA SER A 859 18.74 7.20 14.64
C SER A 859 18.24 8.66 14.70
N CYS A 860 18.68 9.41 15.71
CA CYS A 860 18.37 10.81 15.89
C CYS A 860 19.34 11.79 15.22
N ASP A 861 20.48 11.33 14.71
CA ASP A 861 21.57 12.18 14.18
C ASP A 861 21.12 13.17 13.10
N GLN A 862 20.06 12.86 12.36
CA GLN A 862 19.57 13.67 11.23
C GLN A 862 18.36 14.56 11.58
N MET A 863 18.05 14.72 12.87
CA MET A 863 16.78 15.28 13.37
C MET A 863 16.77 16.78 13.70
N VAL A 864 17.91 17.44 13.85
CA VAL A 864 17.95 18.84 14.34
C VAL A 864 18.92 19.66 13.50
N ASP A 865 18.49 20.85 13.07
CA ASP A 865 19.34 21.81 12.35
C ASP A 865 20.46 22.40 13.25
N GLU A 866 20.28 22.34 14.57
CA GLU A 866 21.26 22.75 15.59
C GLU A 866 21.48 21.63 16.64
N PRO A 867 22.61 20.90 16.58
CA PRO A 867 22.89 19.75 17.46
C PRO A 867 23.42 20.17 18.84
N GLU A 868 22.78 21.13 19.51
CA GLU A 868 23.18 21.57 20.85
C GLU A 868 22.64 20.65 21.98
N MET A 869 21.95 19.56 21.65
CA MET A 869 21.52 18.56 22.64
C MET A 869 22.63 17.54 22.92
N GLU A 870 23.34 17.75 24.01
CA GLU A 870 24.34 16.82 24.56
C GLU A 870 24.11 16.61 26.05
N GLY A 871 24.46 15.43 26.55
CA GLY A 871 24.46 15.14 27.99
C GLY A 871 23.52 14.01 28.39
N THR A 872 23.38 13.84 29.70
CA THR A 872 22.48 12.87 30.33
C THR A 872 21.01 13.15 30.01
N THR A 873 20.65 14.42 29.74
CA THR A 873 19.34 14.83 29.22
C THR A 873 18.98 14.14 27.91
N PHE A 874 19.90 14.15 26.95
CA PHE A 874 19.68 13.51 25.65
C PHE A 874 19.57 12.00 25.82
N ALA A 875 20.40 11.40 26.67
CA ALA A 875 20.31 9.98 26.99
C ALA A 875 18.93 9.61 27.57
N ALA A 876 18.39 10.39 28.50
CA ALA A 876 17.06 10.18 29.10
C ALA A 876 15.94 10.32 28.06
N LEU A 877 16.00 11.34 27.20
CA LEU A 877 15.07 11.49 26.08
C LEU A 877 15.14 10.32 25.11
N TYR A 878 16.34 9.84 24.77
CA TYR A 878 16.51 8.71 23.85
C TYR A 878 15.96 7.41 24.43
N VAL A 879 16.09 7.18 25.74
CA VAL A 879 15.41 6.06 26.43
C VAL A 879 13.89 6.25 26.43
N ALA A 880 13.40 7.48 26.60
CA ALA A 880 11.98 7.79 26.51
C ALA A 880 11.41 7.51 25.10
N VAL A 881 12.13 7.91 24.04
CA VAL A 881 11.80 7.54 22.65
C VAL A 881 11.72 6.02 22.52
N ALA A 882 12.71 5.28 23.01
CA ALA A 882 12.70 3.82 22.94
C ALA A 882 11.50 3.19 23.67
N ALA A 883 11.16 3.70 24.86
CA ALA A 883 9.99 3.29 25.63
C ALA A 883 8.70 3.55 24.85
N MET A 884 8.56 4.73 24.24
CA MET A 884 7.41 5.07 23.42
C MET A 884 7.27 4.14 22.21
N LEU A 885 8.35 3.86 21.49
CA LEU A 885 8.31 2.99 20.31
C LEU A 885 7.92 1.54 20.67
N VAL A 886 8.44 1.02 21.79
CA VAL A 886 8.07 -0.30 22.32
C VAL A 886 6.59 -0.31 22.70
N TRP A 887 6.15 0.68 23.47
CA TRP A 887 4.78 0.75 23.97
C TRP A 887 3.77 1.02 22.85
N ALA A 888 4.14 1.77 21.82
CA ALA A 888 3.35 1.96 20.62
C ALA A 888 3.20 0.68 19.78
N THR A 889 4.21 -0.20 19.82
CA THR A 889 4.20 -1.48 19.11
C THR A 889 3.28 -2.50 19.80
N ASP A 890 3.18 -2.45 21.14
CA ASP A 890 2.23 -3.25 21.91
C ASP A 890 1.59 -2.40 23.02
N ARG A 891 0.34 -1.98 22.76
CA ARG A 891 -0.44 -1.13 23.65
C ARG A 891 -1.05 -1.87 24.84
N ASP A 892 -0.90 -3.19 24.92
CA ASP A 892 -1.38 -3.99 26.04
C ASP A 892 -0.32 -4.15 27.14
N LEU A 893 0.92 -3.70 26.90
CA LEU A 893 1.99 -3.67 27.91
C LEU A 893 1.70 -2.67 29.03
N SER A 894 2.07 -3.04 30.26
CA SER A 894 2.14 -2.09 31.38
C SER A 894 3.47 -1.29 31.36
N ALA A 895 3.52 -0.16 32.06
CA ALA A 895 4.77 0.60 32.23
C ALA A 895 5.93 -0.27 32.77
N LYS A 896 5.61 -1.22 33.66
CA LYS A 896 6.59 -2.15 34.22
C LYS A 896 7.12 -3.13 33.17
N ASP A 897 6.26 -3.62 32.29
CA ASP A 897 6.65 -4.52 31.21
C ASP A 897 7.55 -3.79 30.20
N VAL A 898 7.21 -2.54 29.87
CA VAL A 898 8.05 -1.69 29.01
C VAL A 898 9.43 -1.46 29.63
N ARG A 899 9.50 -1.08 30.92
CA ARG A 899 10.76 -0.92 31.66
C ARG A 899 11.59 -2.21 31.62
N GLY A 900 10.97 -3.34 31.96
CA GLY A 900 11.63 -4.64 31.96
C GLY A 900 12.19 -5.02 30.59
N LEU A 901 11.41 -4.83 29.53
CA LEU A 901 11.79 -5.17 28.17
C LEU A 901 13.00 -4.34 27.68
N LEU A 902 13.02 -3.03 27.94
CA LEU A 902 14.17 -2.17 27.61
C LEU A 902 15.45 -2.64 28.31
N VAL A 903 15.33 -2.99 29.59
CA VAL A 903 16.45 -3.40 30.44
C VAL A 903 16.95 -4.81 30.08
N ASP A 904 16.05 -5.74 29.76
CA ASP A 904 16.38 -7.15 29.44
C ASP A 904 16.97 -7.31 28.04
N THR A 905 16.65 -6.41 27.11
CA THR A 905 17.16 -6.42 25.74
C THR A 905 18.40 -5.54 25.54
N ALA A 906 18.82 -4.83 26.59
CA ALA A 906 20.02 -4.02 26.59
C ALA A 906 21.27 -4.90 26.41
N SER A 907 22.25 -4.38 25.67
CA SER A 907 23.53 -5.05 25.43
C SER A 907 24.48 -4.84 26.61
N PRO A 908 25.26 -5.86 27.02
CA PRO A 908 26.21 -5.69 28.12
C PRO A 908 27.34 -4.73 27.71
N LEU A 909 27.68 -3.81 28.61
CA LEU A 909 28.85 -2.95 28.54
C LEU A 909 29.92 -3.51 29.48
N PRO A 910 31.18 -3.66 29.02
CA PRO A 910 32.26 -4.10 29.89
C PRO A 910 32.55 -3.01 30.93
N VAL A 911 32.56 -3.41 32.20
CA VAL A 911 32.96 -2.58 33.34
C VAL A 911 33.97 -3.38 34.15
N ASP A 912 34.97 -2.71 34.72
CA ASP A 912 36.13 -3.35 35.36
C ASP A 912 35.77 -4.31 36.52
N ASP A 913 34.58 -4.16 37.13
CA ASP A 913 34.15 -4.85 38.36
C ASP A 913 33.22 -6.08 38.17
N GLY A 914 33.08 -6.60 36.95
CA GLY A 914 32.55 -7.96 36.73
C GLY A 914 31.02 -8.14 36.67
N ARG A 915 30.19 -7.12 36.96
CA ARG A 915 28.78 -7.05 36.53
C ARG A 915 28.65 -6.01 35.41
N PRO A 916 28.14 -6.37 34.22
CA PRO A 916 28.10 -5.43 33.11
C PRO A 916 27.01 -4.37 33.30
N ALA A 917 27.36 -3.11 33.08
CA ALA A 917 26.39 -2.06 32.79
C ALA A 917 25.63 -2.41 31.51
N ARG A 918 24.51 -1.75 31.23
CA ARG A 918 23.59 -2.13 30.15
C ARG A 918 23.40 -0.98 29.17
N ARG A 919 23.79 -1.16 27.91
CA ARG A 919 23.55 -0.21 26.82
C ARG A 919 22.20 -0.47 26.17
N LEU A 920 21.37 0.56 26.04
CA LEU A 920 20.11 0.52 25.31
C LEU A 920 20.30 0.00 23.89
N SER A 921 19.44 -0.92 23.49
CA SER A 921 19.32 -1.39 22.11
C SER A 921 17.86 -1.29 21.65
N VAL A 922 17.51 -0.17 21.00
CA VAL A 922 16.16 0.07 20.47
C VAL A 922 15.76 -1.04 19.50
N ALA A 923 16.68 -1.47 18.63
CA ALA A 923 16.43 -2.55 17.68
C ALA A 923 16.14 -3.90 18.37
N ALA A 924 16.88 -4.25 19.43
CA ALA A 924 16.64 -5.50 20.17
C ALA A 924 15.32 -5.46 20.95
N ALA A 925 14.99 -4.33 21.58
CA ALA A 925 13.73 -4.11 22.26
C ALA A 925 12.55 -4.25 21.29
N LEU A 926 12.60 -3.56 20.14
CA LEU A 926 11.57 -3.66 19.12
C LEU A 926 11.46 -5.07 18.52
N GLU A 927 12.57 -5.74 18.25
CA GLU A 927 12.54 -7.14 17.77
C GLU A 927 11.89 -8.06 18.81
N ARG A 928 12.14 -7.84 20.11
CA ARG A 928 11.56 -8.63 21.19
C ARG A 928 10.05 -8.42 21.32
N VAL A 929 9.58 -7.17 21.41
CA VAL A 929 8.14 -6.89 21.55
C VAL A 929 7.37 -7.38 20.32
N ARG A 930 7.90 -7.19 19.10
CA ARG A 930 7.25 -7.68 17.87
C ARG A 930 7.14 -9.20 17.84
N ARG A 931 8.18 -9.90 18.31
CA ARG A 931 8.15 -11.34 18.50
C ARG A 931 7.05 -11.74 19.47
N ASP A 932 6.98 -11.07 20.62
CA ASP A 932 6.01 -11.39 21.66
C ASP A 932 4.56 -11.14 21.17
N VAL A 933 4.31 -10.05 20.42
CA VAL A 933 3.01 -9.79 19.75
C VAL A 933 2.67 -10.87 18.73
N ILE A 934 3.61 -11.25 17.86
CA ILE A 934 3.39 -12.31 16.84
C ILE A 934 3.08 -13.65 17.51
N VAL A 935 3.86 -14.04 18.52
CA VAL A 935 3.67 -15.32 19.24
C VAL A 935 2.39 -15.30 20.08
N GLY A 936 2.07 -14.17 20.72
CA GLY A 936 0.85 -13.98 21.49
C GLY A 936 -0.41 -14.08 20.64
N THR A 937 -0.36 -13.51 19.43
CA THR A 937 -1.46 -13.60 18.44
C THR A 937 -1.66 -15.04 17.95
N LEU A 938 -0.58 -15.80 17.78
CA LEU A 938 -0.64 -17.18 17.25
C LEU A 938 -1.25 -18.23 18.20
N GLY A 939 -1.68 -17.85 19.41
CA GLY A 939 -2.55 -18.64 20.29
C GLY A 939 -2.37 -20.17 20.26
N SER A 940 -3.48 -20.91 20.23
CA SER A 940 -3.54 -22.37 19.98
C SER A 940 -3.88 -22.71 18.52
N ASP A 941 -4.30 -21.71 17.74
CA ASP A 941 -4.83 -21.90 16.39
C ASP A 941 -3.76 -21.61 15.33
N ALA A 942 -3.83 -22.35 14.22
CA ALA A 942 -2.91 -22.15 13.11
C ALA A 942 -3.42 -21.01 12.21
N LEU A 943 -2.65 -19.92 12.10
CA LEU A 943 -3.01 -18.75 11.28
C LEU A 943 -2.23 -18.70 9.96
N GLU A 944 -2.90 -18.25 8.90
CA GLU A 944 -2.24 -17.90 7.64
C GLU A 944 -1.47 -16.58 7.76
N LEU A 945 -0.49 -16.34 6.88
CA LEU A 945 0.29 -15.10 6.91
C LEU A 945 -0.61 -13.85 6.81
N GLY A 946 -1.61 -13.86 5.92
CA GLY A 946 -2.54 -12.74 5.77
C GLY A 946 -3.36 -12.46 7.03
N GLN A 947 -3.79 -13.52 7.72
CA GLN A 947 -4.52 -13.42 8.99
C GLN A 947 -3.66 -12.82 10.09
N LEU A 948 -2.44 -13.32 10.24
CA LEU A 948 -1.51 -12.82 11.25
C LEU A 948 -1.16 -11.34 11.03
N LEU A 949 -1.00 -10.91 9.76
CA LEU A 949 -0.76 -9.51 9.43
C LEU A 949 -1.96 -8.64 9.81
N ALA A 950 -3.17 -9.09 9.48
CA ALA A 950 -4.39 -8.35 9.80
C ALA A 950 -4.66 -8.26 11.31
N GLU A 951 -4.28 -9.28 12.09
CA GLU A 951 -4.45 -9.31 13.55
C GLU A 951 -3.37 -8.53 14.32
N THR A 952 -2.16 -8.33 13.75
CA THR A 952 -1.05 -7.67 14.44
C THR A 952 -0.84 -6.21 14.07
N SER A 953 -1.38 -5.73 12.93
CA SER A 953 -1.03 -4.44 12.30
C SER A 953 0.45 -4.28 11.90
N ILE A 954 1.31 -5.26 12.23
CA ILE A 954 2.75 -5.17 11.95
C ILE A 954 2.96 -5.42 10.45
N ARG A 955 3.76 -4.56 9.83
CA ARG A 955 3.98 -4.61 8.38
C ARG A 955 4.64 -5.94 7.95
N PRO A 956 4.30 -6.48 6.76
CA PRO A 956 4.80 -7.79 6.25
C PRO A 956 6.32 -7.97 6.28
N GLU A 957 6.99 -6.84 6.18
CA GLU A 957 8.39 -6.50 5.96
C GLU A 957 9.21 -6.73 7.22
N VAL A 958 8.51 -6.60 8.35
CA VAL A 958 8.99 -6.82 9.69
C VAL A 958 8.53 -8.19 10.18
N VAL A 959 7.26 -8.55 9.94
CA VAL A 959 6.68 -9.84 10.36
C VAL A 959 7.37 -11.02 9.70
N VAL A 960 7.55 -11.00 8.37
CA VAL A 960 8.05 -12.14 7.61
C VAL A 960 9.47 -12.55 8.04
N PRO A 961 10.46 -11.64 8.18
CA PRO A 961 11.76 -12.01 8.71
C PRO A 961 11.71 -12.56 10.14
N ILE A 962 10.85 -12.02 11.01
CA ILE A 962 10.70 -12.50 12.39
C ILE A 962 10.11 -13.91 12.40
N LEU A 963 9.08 -14.17 11.59
CA LEU A 963 8.49 -15.50 11.43
C LEU A 963 9.51 -16.52 10.93
N ASP A 964 10.28 -16.18 9.89
CA ASP A 964 11.29 -17.07 9.33
C ASP A 964 12.36 -17.42 10.38
N LYS A 965 12.78 -16.46 11.22
CA LYS A 965 13.67 -16.71 12.38
C LYS A 965 13.01 -17.60 13.44
N LEU A 966 11.75 -17.36 13.79
CA LEU A 966 11.03 -18.13 14.81
C LEU A 966 10.78 -19.59 14.39
N VAL A 967 10.51 -19.82 13.10
CA VAL A 967 10.39 -21.16 12.52
C VAL A 967 11.75 -21.85 12.50
N ALA A 968 12.83 -21.14 12.13
CA ALA A 968 14.18 -21.69 12.14
C ALA A 968 14.67 -22.03 13.57
N GLY A 969 14.26 -21.24 14.56
CA GLY A 969 14.54 -21.47 15.99
C GLY A 969 13.55 -22.39 16.70
N GLU A 970 12.72 -23.13 15.96
CA GLU A 970 11.71 -24.09 16.45
C GLU A 970 10.65 -23.53 17.43
N SER A 971 10.58 -22.21 17.62
CA SER A 971 9.59 -21.56 18.49
C SER A 971 8.19 -21.56 17.89
N LEU A 972 8.12 -21.48 16.56
CA LEU A 972 6.91 -21.66 15.77
C LEU A 972 7.06 -22.85 14.83
N ARG A 973 5.93 -23.51 14.54
CA ARG A 973 5.87 -24.57 13.54
C ARG A 973 5.15 -24.06 12.31
N LYS A 974 5.79 -24.28 11.16
CA LYS A 974 5.16 -24.13 9.85
C LYS A 974 4.43 -25.42 9.49
N VAL A 975 3.11 -25.34 9.31
CA VAL A 975 2.26 -26.47 8.92
C VAL A 975 1.59 -26.18 7.59
N ILE A 976 1.47 -27.20 6.74
CA ILE A 976 0.74 -27.09 5.47
C ILE A 976 -0.58 -27.83 5.63
N ARG A 977 -1.70 -27.10 5.71
CA ARG A 977 -3.06 -27.67 5.74
C ARG A 977 -3.78 -27.29 4.45
N ASN A 978 -4.35 -28.26 3.74
CA ASN A 978 -5.00 -28.06 2.44
C ASN A 978 -4.12 -27.31 1.39
N GLY A 979 -2.80 -27.46 1.49
CA GLY A 979 -1.83 -26.78 0.62
C GLY A 979 -1.62 -25.30 0.94
N VAL A 980 -2.15 -24.78 2.05
CA VAL A 980 -1.89 -23.43 2.54
C VAL A 980 -0.92 -23.52 3.72
N GLU A 981 0.07 -22.62 3.73
CA GLU A 981 1.03 -22.50 4.82
C GLU A 981 0.42 -21.72 5.97
N GLN A 982 0.42 -22.34 7.14
CA GLN A 982 -0.06 -21.79 8.39
C GLN A 982 1.05 -21.86 9.45
N TYR A 983 0.99 -20.96 10.41
CA TYR A 983 1.91 -20.89 11.54
C TYR A 983 1.13 -21.25 12.80
N GLU A 984 1.68 -22.13 13.63
CA GLU A 984 1.15 -22.48 14.95
C GLU A 984 2.29 -22.46 15.98
N ARG A 985 1.97 -22.23 17.25
CA ARG A 985 2.97 -22.29 18.32
C ARG A 985 3.52 -23.71 18.46
N SER A 986 4.83 -23.85 18.60
CA SER A 986 5.43 -25.15 18.97
C SER A 986 5.13 -25.40 20.44
N ASP A 987 4.29 -26.40 20.77
CA ASP A 987 3.88 -26.76 22.15
C ASP A 987 5.02 -27.30 23.06
N ARG A 988 6.25 -26.77 22.94
CA ARG A 988 7.38 -27.02 23.84
C ARG A 988 7.84 -25.80 24.65
N ALA A 989 7.26 -24.61 24.43
CA ALA A 989 7.63 -23.39 25.17
C ALA A 989 6.65 -23.03 26.31
N ALA A 990 6.05 -24.03 26.98
CA ALA A 990 5.24 -23.85 28.18
C ALA A 990 5.93 -24.39 29.46
N ALA A 991 7.23 -24.64 29.41
CA ALA A 991 8.04 -24.97 30.58
C ALA A 991 9.46 -24.40 30.37
N GLY A 992 9.66 -23.15 30.78
CA GLY A 992 10.95 -22.46 30.77
C GLY A 992 10.85 -21.19 31.58
#